data_AF-A0AA35JIP1-F1
#
_entry.id   AF-A0AA35JIP1-F1
#
_cell.length_a   1.000
_cell.length_b   1.000
_cell.length_c   1.000
_cell.angle_alpha   90.00
_cell.angle_beta   90.00
_cell.angle_gamma   90.00
#
_symmetry.space_group_name_H-M   'P 1'
#
loop_
_entity.id
_entity.type
_entity.pdbx_description
1 polymer ?
#
loop_
_entity_poly.entity_id
_entity_poly.type
_entity_poly.pdbx_seq_one_letter_code
_entity_poly.pdbx_strand_id
1 'polypeptide(L)'
;MNSNELDLRNEYFYEIFGKMRKSDTFVPTQPYSLKAQPVVDDVSIEDDEGEDEDEDEDTFNDILLTHDTSAQYKTTPKTFLQHPKTSPALHISTNFNSSSQPFTTDAFYSKSRINPIHGSNGQYTAAKTLSPSQKRSNSIFPPNTGQYSSTSVLSPSKYDTSHAGDPNSYSTPPTPKSADQVRASHDSFDKKPHASSTSSLFALDSLKNENRRSSNSSNHSNQYQRHSNHHHRHHSRSKSSPVSLSEISLIKGTPLVYSALLSSIAIKFKQTIQLSTHKKMGLLYRDSFTGKQAIDTLCLIIGTLNRNLGLLIGKSLEAQKLFHDVLYDHNIRDSILEVYEFSSSSVFIAHQSHSFTSVANTLSSSSSSLNLVGTKTEINGVFVPLSHCYSPTCSMEKLCYSISCPNRLQQQAKLHLKLGGGLKRNISLALDKDDDERISWTSSVPKSIWESLPKKQIKRQEAIYELFTTEKKFVKSLEIIRDTFMKKLLETNIIPSEVRINFVKHVFAHVNEIYFVNREFLKALAQRQALSSICPGIADIFLQYLPFFDPFLSYIASRPYAKYLIETQRSVNPNFARFDDDVSNSSLRHGIDSFLSQGVSRPGRYSLLVREIIHSSDPVTDKDDLQMLMKVQELLKDLMKRIDRASGAAQDRSDVKLLKQKILFKNEYVNLGLNNERRKIKHEGLLSRKDVNKLDASFAGDIQFYLLDNMLLFLKSKAVNKWHQHTVFQRPIPLPLLFICPSEDMPSIKRYVMENPNCSAGVLSAQYQTSNVKNAIMFAYYGTKQQYQVALYAPQLAGLQTLIEKVKQEQNRYLDETKQISFKQLVGQFFHSYTNNNHINDVLLCSEGRILLVATNLGLYVINYSSSINQKPIHLLHKISISQISVLEEYKIIILLIDKKLYGCPLDIIEDPQNGDSLFKKKSKVLLKYVMMFKDGICNGKRVILAAHHFLHTIKLVNVSPLISDFGDSNFKKNLKASLIEFSIDSEPLSFSFLEDKICIGCKKNIKSLNMPDVFEKNAFKIRELFNPYNDKVLSGLYKEAFKAISVFSVKNLYFICFPELGFFVNRQGKREEAKEIVHWEGEAQQFAYSYPYIVAVNENFIEIREVENGELVRCVLGNKVRMFRAHAQNILYSYEDSHGFEIVESLNF
;
A
#
# COMPACT_ATOMS: atom_id res chain seq x y z
N MET A 1 15.15 -23.83 -18.12
CA MET A 1 14.33 -23.82 -16.89
C MET A 1 15.30 -23.92 -15.74
N ASN A 2 15.27 -22.99 -14.79
CA ASN A 2 16.28 -22.95 -13.73
C ASN A 2 15.66 -23.53 -12.45
N SER A 3 16.39 -24.44 -11.78
CA SER A 3 15.99 -25.09 -10.52
C SER A 3 15.53 -24.09 -9.46
N ASN A 4 16.24 -22.96 -9.38
CA ASN A 4 16.09 -21.94 -8.34
C ASN A 4 14.67 -21.35 -8.23
N GLU A 5 13.85 -21.38 -9.30
CA GLU A 5 12.45 -20.89 -9.24
C GLU A 5 11.51 -21.82 -8.46
N LEU A 6 11.82 -23.12 -8.38
CA LEU A 6 11.10 -24.09 -7.57
C LEU A 6 11.58 -24.08 -6.12
N ASP A 7 12.90 -24.03 -5.91
CA ASP A 7 13.49 -24.06 -4.58
C ASP A 7 13.07 -22.84 -3.73
N LEU A 8 13.08 -21.62 -4.29
CA LEU A 8 12.58 -20.43 -3.58
C LEU A 8 11.10 -20.55 -3.15
N ARG A 9 10.28 -21.24 -3.96
CA ARG A 9 8.85 -21.43 -3.67
C ARG A 9 8.63 -22.49 -2.58
N ASN A 10 9.55 -23.44 -2.46
CA ASN A 10 9.59 -24.45 -1.41
C ASN A 10 10.21 -23.89 -0.11
N GLU A 11 11.29 -23.12 -0.18
CA GLU A 11 11.91 -22.47 0.99
C GLU A 11 10.91 -21.60 1.74
N TYR A 12 10.13 -20.74 1.06
CA TYR A 12 9.08 -19.96 1.73
C TYR A 12 7.91 -20.80 2.26
N PHE A 13 7.73 -22.04 1.80
CA PHE A 13 6.80 -22.99 2.40
C PHE A 13 7.37 -23.55 3.71
N TYR A 14 8.64 -23.97 3.71
CA TYR A 14 9.34 -24.46 4.90
C TYR A 14 9.66 -23.36 5.94
N GLU A 15 9.85 -22.10 5.54
CA GLU A 15 10.02 -20.97 6.45
C GLU A 15 8.75 -20.68 7.27
N ILE A 16 7.57 -21.00 6.71
CA ILE A 16 6.27 -20.86 7.38
C ILE A 16 5.89 -22.12 8.18
N PHE A 17 6.32 -23.31 7.75
CA PHE A 17 5.85 -24.59 8.30
C PHE A 17 6.90 -25.42 9.07
N GLY A 18 8.18 -25.05 9.06
CA GLY A 18 9.21 -25.62 9.91
C GLY A 18 10.38 -26.24 9.13
N LYS A 19 11.57 -26.21 9.75
CA LYS A 19 12.79 -26.82 9.17
C LYS A 19 12.72 -28.34 9.22
N MET A 20 12.94 -28.99 8.08
CA MET A 20 13.47 -30.36 8.08
C MET A 20 14.79 -30.41 8.87
N ARG A 21 14.94 -31.40 9.75
CA ARG A 21 16.27 -31.87 10.16
C ARG A 21 16.81 -32.78 9.07
N LYS A 22 18.03 -32.53 8.58
CA LYS A 22 18.73 -33.46 7.68
C LYS A 22 19.37 -34.58 8.51
N SER A 23 18.58 -35.63 8.76
CA SER A 23 19.04 -36.91 9.27
C SER A 23 18.00 -37.97 8.89
N ASP A 24 18.25 -38.68 7.78
CA ASP A 24 18.11 -40.16 7.64
C ASP A 24 17.92 -40.58 6.17
N THR A 25 18.89 -41.35 5.64
CA THR A 25 18.80 -42.16 4.41
C THR A 25 18.61 -41.40 3.07
N PHE A 26 18.95 -41.92 1.88
CA PHE A 26 19.17 -43.32 1.45
C PHE A 26 20.47 -43.54 0.66
N VAL A 27 21.02 -44.75 0.81
CA VAL A 27 21.88 -45.42 -0.20
C VAL A 27 20.95 -46.11 -1.21
N PRO A 28 21.21 -46.04 -2.54
CA PRO A 28 20.32 -46.62 -3.54
C PRO A 28 20.45 -48.16 -3.62
N THR A 29 19.32 -48.84 -3.86
CA THR A 29 19.25 -50.32 -4.00
C THR A 29 18.82 -50.73 -5.41
N GLN A 30 19.52 -51.70 -6.00
CA GLN A 30 19.11 -52.46 -7.19
C GLN A 30 19.65 -53.92 -7.09
N PRO A 31 19.06 -54.91 -7.78
CA PRO A 31 18.34 -55.93 -6.99
C PRO A 31 18.62 -57.42 -7.33
N TYR A 32 18.06 -58.30 -6.48
CA TYR A 32 17.82 -59.76 -6.68
C TYR A 32 19.04 -60.68 -6.91
N SER A 33 19.39 -61.53 -5.92
CA SER A 33 18.98 -62.96 -5.93
C SER A 33 19.64 -63.81 -4.81
N LEU A 34 18.86 -64.77 -4.30
CA LEU A 34 19.15 -65.84 -3.33
C LEU A 34 20.49 -66.61 -3.49
N LYS A 35 21.36 -66.66 -2.44
CA LYS A 35 21.68 -67.87 -1.63
C LYS A 35 22.84 -67.68 -0.60
N ALA A 36 22.95 -68.68 0.28
CA ALA A 36 23.69 -68.79 1.55
C ALA A 36 25.25 -68.77 1.51
N GLN A 37 25.86 -68.29 2.63
CA GLN A 37 26.94 -68.88 3.48
C GLN A 37 28.27 -69.48 2.87
N PRO A 38 29.39 -69.57 3.64
CA PRO A 38 30.12 -68.53 4.41
C PRO A 38 31.70 -68.70 4.43
N VAL A 39 32.41 -67.89 5.25
CA VAL A 39 33.82 -68.06 5.81
C VAL A 39 35.04 -67.95 4.88
N VAL A 40 36.23 -67.71 5.49
CA VAL A 40 37.63 -67.74 4.99
C VAL A 40 38.02 -66.53 4.11
N ASP A 41 38.89 -65.58 4.47
CA ASP A 41 40.23 -65.50 5.15
C ASP A 41 41.42 -65.45 4.15
N ASP A 42 42.50 -64.77 4.55
CA ASP A 42 43.86 -64.69 3.97
C ASP A 42 44.07 -64.00 2.58
N VAL A 43 44.90 -62.95 2.46
CA VAL A 43 46.40 -62.89 2.35
C VAL A 43 46.86 -63.36 0.95
N SER A 44 47.60 -62.57 0.13
CA SER A 44 48.95 -61.99 0.34
C SER A 44 49.14 -60.66 -0.48
N ILE A 45 50.07 -59.73 -0.22
CA ILE A 45 51.56 -59.70 -0.51
C ILE A 45 51.84 -59.86 -2.04
N GLU A 46 52.73 -59.16 -2.76
CA GLU A 46 54.05 -58.48 -2.58
C GLU A 46 54.04 -57.06 -3.25
N ASP A 47 54.61 -55.96 -2.70
CA ASP A 47 56.02 -55.43 -2.75
C ASP A 47 56.31 -54.46 -3.94
N ASP A 48 57.19 -53.44 -3.89
CA ASP A 48 57.32 -52.35 -2.88
C ASP A 48 57.52 -50.97 -3.62
N GLU A 49 58.45 -49.99 -3.41
CA GLU A 49 59.70 -49.70 -2.66
C GLU A 49 59.63 -48.19 -2.21
N GLY A 50 60.32 -47.60 -1.21
CA GLY A 50 61.17 -48.03 -0.08
C GLY A 50 61.72 -46.78 0.71
N GLU A 51 62.10 -46.95 1.98
CA GLU A 51 63.23 -46.27 2.72
C GLU A 51 63.15 -44.73 3.04
N ASP A 52 63.52 -44.17 4.23
CA ASP A 52 64.24 -44.64 5.45
C ASP A 52 63.88 -43.88 6.77
N GLU A 53 64.13 -44.54 7.93
CA GLU A 53 64.66 -44.09 9.27
C GLU A 53 64.06 -42.83 10.01
N ASP A 54 63.92 -42.73 11.36
CA ASP A 54 64.40 -43.53 12.52
C ASP A 54 63.60 -43.27 13.85
N GLU A 55 63.74 -44.21 14.81
CA GLU A 55 63.59 -44.27 16.31
C GLU A 55 62.76 -43.26 17.20
N ASP A 56 62.41 -43.69 18.44
CA ASP A 56 61.22 -43.29 19.27
C ASP A 56 61.47 -42.33 20.51
N GLU A 57 61.08 -42.50 21.81
CA GLU A 57 60.59 -43.61 22.68
C GLU A 57 59.72 -43.13 23.90
N ASP A 58 58.71 -43.94 24.29
CA ASP A 58 58.13 -44.20 25.64
C ASP A 58 57.20 -43.21 26.47
N THR A 59 56.29 -43.82 27.26
CA THR A 59 55.52 -43.35 28.47
C THR A 59 54.46 -42.21 28.43
N PHE A 60 53.36 -42.17 29.24
CA PHE A 60 52.49 -43.19 29.92
C PHE A 60 51.23 -42.48 30.56
N ASN A 61 50.02 -43.10 30.53
CA ASN A 61 48.83 -42.93 31.43
C ASN A 61 48.20 -41.52 31.72
N ASP A 62 46.98 -41.30 32.27
CA ASP A 62 45.74 -42.09 32.53
C ASP A 62 44.53 -41.09 32.56
N ILE A 63 43.35 -41.36 31.98
CA ILE A 63 42.14 -42.06 32.50
C ILE A 63 41.47 -41.48 33.77
N LEU A 64 40.29 -40.84 33.59
CA LEU A 64 39.00 -41.05 34.31
C LEU A 64 37.94 -40.17 33.58
N LEU A 65 36.74 -40.56 33.12
CA LEU A 65 35.71 -41.54 33.50
C LEU A 65 35.02 -41.27 34.85
N THR A 66 33.73 -40.92 34.81
CA THR A 66 32.62 -41.81 35.24
C THR A 66 31.27 -41.35 34.68
N HIS A 67 30.40 -42.30 34.32
CA HIS A 67 28.93 -42.15 34.31
C HIS A 67 28.43 -41.83 35.75
N ASP A 68 27.21 -41.37 36.06
CA ASP A 68 25.99 -42.16 35.85
C ASP A 68 24.66 -41.45 36.20
N THR A 69 23.59 -42.23 36.04
CA THR A 69 22.15 -41.95 36.13
C THR A 69 21.56 -41.40 37.45
N SER A 70 20.38 -40.77 37.30
CA SER A 70 19.22 -40.83 38.23
C SER A 70 19.30 -40.11 39.60
N ALA A 71 18.23 -40.01 40.40
CA ALA A 71 16.87 -39.52 40.11
C ALA A 71 16.06 -39.29 41.42
N GLN A 72 15.48 -38.09 41.58
CA GLN A 72 14.25 -37.80 42.35
C GLN A 72 14.21 -37.96 43.90
N TYR A 73 13.15 -37.35 44.46
CA TYR A 73 12.49 -37.55 45.76
C TYR A 73 13.08 -37.00 47.10
N LYS A 74 12.50 -35.85 47.50
CA LYS A 74 11.89 -35.55 48.83
C LYS A 74 12.63 -35.97 50.11
N THR A 75 12.87 -34.99 50.99
CA THR A 75 11.96 -34.74 52.15
C THR A 75 12.18 -33.35 52.78
N THR A 76 11.36 -33.01 53.77
CA THR A 76 11.16 -31.70 54.43
C THR A 76 11.63 -31.75 55.91
N PRO A 77 11.42 -30.71 56.77
CA PRO A 77 11.69 -29.27 56.64
C PRO A 77 12.43 -28.69 57.89
N LYS A 78 12.75 -27.38 57.88
CA LYS A 78 12.77 -26.51 59.08
C LYS A 78 12.58 -25.03 58.70
N THR A 79 12.21 -24.18 59.67
CA THR A 79 11.53 -22.89 59.42
C THR A 79 12.15 -21.73 60.22
N PHE A 80 11.69 -20.49 59.93
CA PHE A 80 12.05 -19.19 60.54
C PHE A 80 13.39 -18.59 60.04
N LEU A 81 13.55 -17.28 59.80
CA LEU A 81 12.67 -16.11 60.08
C LEU A 81 12.19 -15.35 58.82
N GLN A 82 11.35 -14.32 59.02
CA GLN A 82 10.76 -13.44 58.00
C GLN A 82 11.35 -12.02 58.05
N HIS A 83 11.33 -11.28 56.93
CA HIS A 83 10.83 -9.89 56.81
C HIS A 83 10.72 -9.49 55.31
N PRO A 84 9.98 -8.41 54.92
CA PRO A 84 9.11 -8.50 53.76
C PRO A 84 9.30 -7.40 52.68
N LYS A 85 8.49 -7.52 51.62
CA LYS A 85 8.35 -6.56 50.51
C LYS A 85 7.50 -5.34 50.91
N THR A 86 7.81 -4.17 50.37
CA THR A 86 6.81 -3.10 50.09
C THR A 86 7.18 -2.32 48.84
N SER A 87 6.16 -1.84 48.13
CA SER A 87 6.23 -0.95 46.97
C SER A 87 5.72 0.46 47.34
N PRO A 88 6.16 1.53 46.68
CA PRO A 88 5.51 2.84 46.78
C PRO A 88 4.34 2.96 45.80
N ALA A 89 3.21 3.47 46.27
CA ALA A 89 2.08 3.90 45.42
C ALA A 89 2.09 5.43 45.26
N LEU A 90 1.61 5.92 44.12
CA LEU A 90 1.41 7.35 43.90
C LEU A 90 0.11 7.82 44.57
N HIS A 91 0.19 8.90 45.35
CA HIS A 91 -0.96 9.66 45.82
C HIS A 91 -0.85 11.13 45.40
N ILE A 92 -1.99 11.75 45.12
CA ILE A 92 -2.12 13.14 44.67
C ILE A 92 -2.76 13.96 45.80
N SER A 93 -2.18 15.11 46.12
CA SER A 93 -2.85 16.18 46.86
C SER A 93 -2.30 17.56 46.50
N THR A 94 -3.17 18.56 46.60
CA THR A 94 -3.00 19.96 46.16
C THR A 94 -2.49 20.86 47.29
N ASN A 95 -1.71 21.92 46.99
CA ASN A 95 -2.15 23.32 47.23
C ASN A 95 -1.13 24.41 46.82
N PHE A 96 -1.55 25.67 47.06
CA PHE A 96 -0.99 26.95 46.60
C PHE A 96 0.26 27.49 47.34
N ASN A 97 0.87 28.49 46.70
CA ASN A 97 1.38 29.77 47.24
C ASN A 97 2.89 30.04 47.50
N SER A 98 3.33 31.13 46.83
CA SER A 98 4.14 32.27 47.32
C SER A 98 5.62 32.14 47.76
N SER A 99 6.47 32.76 46.94
CA SER A 99 7.56 33.72 47.30
C SER A 99 8.69 33.36 48.28
N SER A 100 9.94 33.45 47.79
CA SER A 100 10.93 34.46 48.26
C SER A 100 12.29 34.38 47.50
N GLN A 101 13.00 35.52 47.43
CA GLN A 101 14.47 35.61 47.26
C GLN A 101 15.05 36.28 48.51
N PRO A 102 16.34 36.06 48.83
CA PRO A 102 17.38 37.09 48.57
C PRO A 102 18.57 36.55 47.74
N PHE A 103 19.22 37.34 46.86
CA PHE A 103 20.39 38.25 47.11
C PHE A 103 21.60 37.56 47.76
N THR A 104 22.77 37.44 47.11
CA THR A 104 23.86 38.46 47.00
C THR A 104 25.04 37.84 46.16
N THR A 105 26.05 38.51 45.56
CA THR A 105 26.41 39.94 45.27
C THR A 105 27.51 40.01 44.18
N ASP A 106 27.49 41.09 43.38
CA ASP A 106 28.57 42.01 42.94
C ASP A 106 29.99 41.56 42.51
N ALA A 107 30.67 42.22 41.56
CA ALA A 107 30.34 43.24 40.52
C ALA A 107 31.58 43.38 39.57
N PHE A 108 31.86 44.36 38.68
CA PHE A 108 31.37 45.71 38.29
C PHE A 108 31.44 45.82 36.71
N TYR A 109 31.89 46.84 35.93
CA TYR A 109 32.46 48.20 36.16
C TYR A 109 32.34 49.13 34.91
N SER A 110 31.41 50.09 34.93
CA SER A 110 31.34 51.33 34.08
C SER A 110 31.12 51.21 32.55
N LYS A 111 30.56 52.18 31.78
CA LYS A 111 29.78 53.45 31.93
C LYS A 111 29.33 53.88 30.50
N SER A 112 28.40 54.82 30.20
CA SER A 112 27.15 55.34 30.81
C SER A 112 26.60 56.53 29.97
N ARG A 113 25.28 56.85 30.06
CA ARG A 113 24.54 58.11 29.65
C ARG A 113 23.82 58.08 28.28
N ILE A 114 22.63 58.70 28.08
CA ILE A 114 21.62 59.29 29.01
C ILE A 114 20.19 59.18 28.42
N ASN A 115 19.17 59.43 29.25
CA ASN A 115 17.72 59.16 29.10
C ASN A 115 16.91 60.50 28.94
N PRO A 116 15.56 60.67 29.15
CA PRO A 116 14.45 59.72 29.43
C PRO A 116 13.06 60.06 28.76
N ILE A 117 11.98 59.44 29.29
CA ILE A 117 10.51 59.75 29.17
C ILE A 117 9.81 59.07 27.96
N HIS A 118 8.61 58.44 28.05
CA HIS A 118 7.68 58.13 29.17
C HIS A 118 7.40 56.58 29.22
N GLY A 119 6.32 55.93 29.71
CA GLY A 119 4.99 56.29 30.27
C GLY A 119 3.80 55.99 29.31
N SER A 120 2.68 55.37 29.71
CA SER A 120 2.31 54.68 30.96
C SER A 120 1.05 53.79 30.82
N ASN A 121 1.02 52.62 31.50
CA ASN A 121 -0.17 51.80 31.91
C ASN A 121 -1.09 51.19 30.82
N GLY A 122 -1.89 50.16 31.20
CA GLY A 122 -3.06 49.70 30.40
C GLY A 122 -3.34 48.19 30.28
N GLN A 123 -3.45 47.44 31.39
CA GLN A 123 -3.73 45.99 31.41
C GLN A 123 -5.11 45.55 30.86
N TYR A 124 -5.18 44.30 30.35
CA TYR A 124 -6.35 43.39 30.17
C TYR A 124 -7.55 43.92 29.32
N THR A 125 -8.16 43.12 28.44
CA THR A 125 -8.89 41.86 28.72
C THR A 125 -9.09 41.03 27.44
N ALA A 126 -9.84 39.92 27.52
CA ALA A 126 -9.94 38.91 26.46
C ALA A 126 -11.28 38.90 25.69
N ALA A 127 -11.28 38.08 24.62
CA ALA A 127 -12.41 37.32 24.08
C ALA A 127 -13.25 37.87 22.89
N LYS A 128 -13.24 37.03 21.83
CA LYS A 128 -14.40 36.53 21.06
C LYS A 128 -15.12 37.40 19.99
N THR A 129 -15.33 36.69 18.88
CA THR A 129 -16.51 36.66 17.98
C THR A 129 -16.79 37.80 16.98
N LEU A 130 -16.75 37.37 15.71
CA LEU A 130 -17.62 37.71 14.57
C LEU A 130 -17.80 39.19 14.15
N SER A 131 -17.33 39.45 12.94
CA SER A 131 -17.92 40.39 11.97
C SER A 131 -19.45 40.23 11.86
N PRO A 132 -20.18 41.33 11.59
CA PRO A 132 -20.67 41.50 10.21
C PRO A 132 -20.46 42.92 9.64
N SER A 133 -20.98 43.17 8.44
CA SER A 133 -20.55 44.24 7.53
C SER A 133 -21.59 45.32 7.21
N GLN A 134 -21.09 46.51 6.84
CA GLN A 134 -21.63 47.52 5.88
C GLN A 134 -22.06 48.93 6.37
N LYS A 135 -21.34 49.90 5.79
CA LYS A 135 -21.79 51.17 5.16
C LYS A 135 -21.87 52.49 5.97
N ARG A 136 -21.51 53.55 5.21
CA ARG A 136 -21.46 55.01 5.48
C ARG A 136 -20.21 55.51 6.21
N SER A 137 -19.62 56.67 5.86
CA SER A 137 -19.73 57.50 4.63
C SER A 137 -18.70 58.63 4.64
N ASN A 138 -18.29 59.13 3.45
CA ASN A 138 -17.60 60.41 3.19
C ASN A 138 -16.15 60.52 3.71
N SER A 139 -15.24 61.37 3.18
CA SER A 139 -15.08 62.03 1.86
C SER A 139 -13.77 62.86 1.86
N ILE A 140 -13.05 63.02 0.73
CA ILE A 140 -12.33 64.25 0.26
C ILE A 140 -11.43 63.96 -0.97
N PHE A 141 -11.85 64.48 -2.13
CA PHE A 141 -11.15 65.28 -3.19
C PHE A 141 -9.70 64.93 -3.74
N PRO A 142 -9.34 65.36 -4.98
CA PRO A 142 -8.71 64.52 -6.05
C PRO A 142 -7.59 65.32 -6.80
N PRO A 143 -7.41 65.41 -8.17
CA PRO A 143 -7.84 64.62 -9.34
C PRO A 143 -6.75 64.35 -10.45
N ASN A 144 -7.22 63.86 -11.62
CA ASN A 144 -6.58 63.76 -12.97
C ASN A 144 -5.50 62.65 -13.15
N THR A 145 -5.45 61.83 -14.22
CA THR A 145 -6.27 61.57 -15.45
C THR A 145 -5.93 60.12 -15.95
N GLY A 146 -6.50 59.46 -16.98
CA GLY A 146 -7.51 59.75 -18.02
C GLY A 146 -6.93 59.64 -19.46
N GLN A 147 -7.56 59.00 -20.48
CA GLN A 147 -8.79 58.19 -20.58
C GLN A 147 -8.92 57.49 -22.00
N TYR A 148 -9.87 56.55 -22.18
CA TYR A 148 -10.54 56.09 -23.45
C TYR A 148 -9.90 55.21 -24.57
N SER A 149 -10.31 53.92 -24.60
CA SER A 149 -11.12 53.19 -25.63
C SER A 149 -11.04 53.38 -27.18
N SER A 150 -10.71 52.26 -27.87
CA SER A 150 -11.43 51.57 -29.00
C SER A 150 -11.55 52.08 -30.46
N THR A 151 -11.30 51.12 -31.40
CA THR A 151 -11.92 50.86 -32.73
C THR A 151 -11.61 51.70 -34.01
N SER A 152 -10.68 51.13 -34.82
CA SER A 152 -10.85 50.66 -36.23
C SER A 152 -10.92 51.59 -37.47
N VAL A 153 -10.17 51.16 -38.50
CA VAL A 153 -10.22 51.49 -39.97
C VAL A 153 -9.79 52.89 -40.44
N LEU A 154 -8.67 52.96 -41.18
CA LEU A 154 -8.58 53.54 -42.55
C LEU A 154 -7.15 53.44 -43.13
N SER A 155 -7.05 53.28 -44.46
CA SER A 155 -5.81 53.41 -45.25
C SER A 155 -5.78 54.79 -45.96
N PRO A 156 -4.61 55.30 -46.39
CA PRO A 156 -4.30 55.20 -47.83
C PRO A 156 -2.81 54.93 -48.13
N SER A 157 -2.41 55.08 -49.39
CA SER A 157 -1.24 54.45 -50.03
C SER A 157 -0.20 55.40 -50.63
N LYS A 158 0.94 54.82 -51.10
CA LYS A 158 2.00 55.29 -52.04
C LYS A 158 3.42 55.29 -51.40
N TYR A 159 4.50 54.89 -52.09
CA TYR A 159 4.61 54.23 -53.41
C TYR A 159 5.98 53.53 -53.64
N ASP A 160 6.08 52.94 -54.84
CA ASP A 160 7.27 52.75 -55.70
C ASP A 160 8.14 51.46 -55.67
N THR A 161 8.09 50.78 -56.84
CA THR A 161 9.09 50.04 -57.66
C THR A 161 10.25 49.22 -57.01
N SER A 162 10.65 48.03 -57.53
CA SER A 162 10.29 47.28 -58.77
C SER A 162 10.60 45.76 -58.71
N HIS A 163 10.25 45.04 -59.80
CA HIS A 163 10.31 43.58 -60.12
C HIS A 163 11.57 42.77 -59.70
N ALA A 164 11.60 41.42 -59.68
CA ALA A 164 10.82 40.36 -60.38
C ALA A 164 10.79 39.04 -59.56
N GLY A 165 10.11 37.93 -59.92
CA GLY A 165 9.21 37.61 -61.05
C GLY A 165 8.59 36.19 -60.91
N ASP A 166 7.36 36.01 -61.40
CA ASP A 166 6.47 34.82 -61.29
C ASP A 166 6.81 33.70 -62.35
N PRO A 167 6.18 32.49 -62.45
CA PRO A 167 4.72 32.25 -62.26
C PRO A 167 4.18 30.86 -61.78
N ASN A 168 2.91 30.91 -61.34
CA ASN A 168 1.78 29.97 -61.61
C ASN A 168 1.63 28.56 -60.95
N SER A 169 0.86 28.52 -59.85
CA SER A 169 -0.61 28.23 -59.80
C SER A 169 -1.27 26.95 -60.41
N TYR A 170 -2.37 26.55 -59.73
CA TYR A 170 -3.53 25.69 -60.13
C TYR A 170 -3.61 24.17 -59.82
N SER A 171 -4.87 23.77 -59.60
CA SER A 171 -5.52 22.45 -59.78
C SER A 171 -5.58 21.43 -58.64
N THR A 172 -6.81 20.92 -58.44
CA THR A 172 -7.15 19.67 -57.74
C THR A 172 -7.56 18.59 -58.76
N PRO A 173 -8.18 17.46 -58.34
CA PRO A 173 -7.62 16.11 -58.38
C PRO A 173 -7.82 15.34 -59.71
N PRO A 174 -7.23 14.13 -59.83
CA PRO A 174 -8.14 12.98 -60.05
C PRO A 174 -7.72 11.66 -59.38
N THR A 175 -8.64 10.69 -59.42
CA THR A 175 -8.45 9.24 -59.17
C THR A 175 -8.91 8.48 -60.44
N PRO A 176 -9.07 7.14 -60.49
CA PRO A 176 -8.34 6.00 -59.90
C PRO A 176 -7.85 4.99 -60.99
N LYS A 177 -7.17 3.90 -60.58
CA LYS A 177 -7.18 2.53 -61.21
C LYS A 177 -6.27 1.59 -60.38
N SER A 178 -6.77 0.50 -59.79
CA SER A 178 -6.97 -0.86 -60.35
C SER A 178 -5.68 -1.69 -60.51
N ALA A 179 -5.63 -3.00 -60.32
CA ALA A 179 -6.47 -3.99 -59.60
C ALA A 179 -5.79 -5.37 -59.80
N ASP A 180 -5.94 -6.33 -58.89
CA ASP A 180 -5.87 -7.75 -59.28
C ASP A 180 -6.56 -8.69 -58.29
N GLN A 181 -6.89 -9.91 -58.74
CA GLN A 181 -7.76 -10.87 -58.02
C GLN A 181 -7.13 -12.27 -57.88
N VAL A 182 -7.28 -12.89 -56.70
CA VAL A 182 -7.38 -14.36 -56.56
C VAL A 182 -8.55 -14.69 -55.61
N ARG A 183 -9.04 -15.93 -55.65
CA ARG A 183 -10.44 -16.32 -55.43
C ARG A 183 -10.56 -17.43 -54.36
N ALA A 184 -11.77 -17.60 -53.81
CA ALA A 184 -12.28 -18.83 -53.14
C ALA A 184 -11.70 -19.18 -51.73
N SER A 185 -12.40 -19.89 -50.83
CA SER A 185 -13.87 -20.16 -50.72
C SER A 185 -14.26 -20.89 -49.41
N HIS A 186 -15.48 -20.63 -48.92
CA HIS A 186 -16.43 -21.53 -48.23
C HIS A 186 -16.19 -22.10 -46.80
N ASP A 187 -17.34 -22.17 -46.08
CA ASP A 187 -17.78 -23.17 -45.08
C ASP A 187 -17.07 -23.35 -43.72
N SER A 188 -17.74 -23.83 -42.64
CA SER A 188 -19.18 -23.76 -42.25
C SER A 188 -19.36 -24.11 -40.74
N PHE A 189 -20.61 -24.38 -40.31
CA PHE A 189 -21.12 -24.79 -38.98
C PHE A 189 -20.28 -25.91 -38.27
N ASP A 190 -20.37 -26.17 -36.95
CA ASP A 190 -21.61 -26.45 -36.20
C ASP A 190 -21.47 -26.59 -34.65
N LYS A 191 -22.64 -26.67 -33.97
CA LYS A 191 -22.99 -27.34 -32.68
C LYS A 191 -22.37 -26.97 -31.31
N LYS A 192 -23.29 -26.74 -30.35
CA LYS A 192 -23.19 -26.88 -28.87
C LYS A 192 -23.58 -28.36 -28.49
N PRO A 193 -24.17 -28.76 -27.32
CA PRO A 193 -24.48 -28.10 -26.05
C PRO A 193 -24.28 -28.95 -24.75
N HIS A 194 -24.87 -28.47 -23.64
CA HIS A 194 -25.22 -29.18 -22.38
C HIS A 194 -24.14 -29.38 -21.30
N ALA A 195 -24.44 -29.29 -19.99
CA ALA A 195 -25.63 -28.72 -19.32
C ALA A 195 -25.37 -28.33 -17.83
N SER A 196 -26.38 -27.63 -17.30
CA SER A 196 -26.75 -27.18 -15.94
C SER A 196 -26.51 -28.17 -14.76
N SER A 197 -26.81 -27.88 -13.47
CA SER A 197 -28.01 -27.19 -12.93
C SER A 197 -27.95 -26.85 -11.42
N THR A 198 -28.66 -25.77 -11.03
CA THR A 198 -29.43 -25.59 -9.75
C THR A 198 -28.70 -25.74 -8.39
N SER A 199 -29.21 -25.32 -7.23
CA SER A 199 -30.50 -24.72 -6.77
C SER A 199 -30.19 -23.82 -5.56
N SER A 200 -30.60 -22.55 -5.49
CA SER A 200 -31.91 -22.01 -5.11
C SER A 200 -32.31 -22.17 -3.63
N LEU A 201 -32.68 -21.05 -2.97
CA LEU A 201 -33.70 -20.96 -1.92
C LEU A 201 -34.01 -19.49 -1.57
N PHE A 202 -35.20 -19.01 -1.93
CA PHE A 202 -35.75 -17.75 -1.42
C PHE A 202 -37.23 -17.93 -1.07
N ALA A 203 -37.62 -17.45 0.10
CA ALA A 203 -39.01 -17.33 0.53
C ALA A 203 -39.23 -15.95 1.17
N LEU A 204 -40.47 -15.48 1.09
CA LEU A 204 -40.91 -14.14 1.49
C LEU A 204 -40.75 -13.88 3.01
N ASP A 205 -40.68 -12.61 3.43
CA ASP A 205 -41.90 -11.80 3.60
C ASP A 205 -41.59 -10.43 4.23
N SER A 206 -42.53 -9.50 4.10
CA SER A 206 -42.46 -8.13 4.64
C SER A 206 -43.87 -7.55 4.76
N LEU A 207 -44.24 -7.01 5.95
CA LEU A 207 -45.21 -5.92 6.13
C LEU A 207 -45.49 -5.62 7.62
N LYS A 208 -45.21 -4.39 8.06
CA LYS A 208 -46.13 -3.48 8.81
C LYS A 208 -45.43 -2.20 9.31
N ASN A 209 -45.86 -1.05 8.78
CA ASN A 209 -46.44 0.11 9.48
C ASN A 209 -46.02 0.39 10.95
N GLU A 210 -45.70 1.62 11.40
CA GLU A 210 -46.03 2.98 10.88
C GLU A 210 -44.99 4.09 11.17
N ASN A 211 -45.01 5.12 10.30
CA ASN A 211 -44.91 6.58 10.55
C ASN A 211 -44.15 7.17 11.76
N ARG A 212 -43.23 8.12 11.48
CA ARG A 212 -43.43 9.54 11.87
C ARG A 212 -42.50 10.57 11.18
N ARG A 213 -43.12 11.41 10.33
CA ARG A 213 -42.89 12.86 10.10
C ARG A 213 -41.45 13.44 9.96
N SER A 214 -41.22 14.04 8.78
CA SER A 214 -40.84 15.46 8.67
C SER A 214 -41.75 16.14 7.61
N SER A 215 -41.72 17.46 7.44
CA SER A 215 -42.80 18.24 6.79
C SER A 215 -42.34 19.23 5.72
N ASN A 216 -43.23 19.59 4.79
CA ASN A 216 -43.78 20.96 4.68
C ASN A 216 -44.84 21.12 3.57
N SER A 217 -45.81 22.02 3.80
CA SER A 217 -46.66 22.81 2.85
C SER A 217 -47.40 22.12 1.68
N SER A 218 -48.64 22.48 1.31
CA SER A 218 -49.66 23.36 1.94
C SER A 218 -50.99 23.34 1.16
N ASN A 219 -52.14 23.32 1.86
CA ASN A 219 -53.51 23.68 1.42
C ASN A 219 -54.12 22.88 0.21
N HIS A 220 -55.42 22.68 0.02
CA HIS A 220 -56.64 23.36 0.52
C HIS A 220 -57.84 22.38 0.72
N SER A 221 -58.94 22.89 1.29
CA SER A 221 -60.37 22.44 1.32
C SER A 221 -60.92 21.56 0.17
N ASN A 222 -62.04 20.80 0.23
CA ASN A 222 -63.14 20.59 1.23
C ASN A 222 -63.91 19.27 0.92
N GLN A 223 -64.32 18.44 1.91
CA GLN A 223 -65.65 18.30 2.58
C GLN A 223 -66.85 17.67 1.80
N TYR A 224 -67.44 16.62 2.43
CA TYR A 224 -68.85 16.14 2.38
C TYR A 224 -69.44 15.58 1.04
N GLN A 225 -70.47 14.71 0.99
CA GLN A 225 -71.28 14.03 2.05
C GLN A 225 -71.79 12.60 1.65
N ARG A 226 -72.72 12.04 2.46
CA ARG A 226 -73.34 10.68 2.44
C ARG A 226 -74.43 10.55 1.33
N HIS A 227 -75.18 9.46 1.06
CA HIS A 227 -75.73 8.37 1.91
C HIS A 227 -76.15 7.08 1.13
N SER A 228 -76.49 6.04 1.89
CA SER A 228 -77.28 4.80 1.63
C SER A 228 -78.68 5.02 0.99
N ASN A 229 -79.49 4.07 0.45
CA ASN A 229 -79.54 2.58 0.38
C ASN A 229 -80.54 2.13 -0.77
N HIS A 230 -81.26 0.99 -0.92
CA HIS A 230 -81.59 -0.25 -0.16
C HIS A 230 -82.14 -1.40 -1.09
N HIS A 231 -81.99 -2.68 -0.66
CA HIS A 231 -82.87 -3.89 -0.78
C HIS A 231 -83.73 -4.34 -2.02
N HIS A 232 -83.58 -5.65 -2.33
CA HIS A 232 -84.59 -6.73 -2.48
C HIS A 232 -85.21 -7.22 -3.84
N ARG A 233 -85.03 -8.55 -4.05
CA ARG A 233 -86.02 -9.64 -4.40
C ARG A 233 -86.26 -10.13 -5.87
N HIS A 234 -86.09 -11.47 -5.97
CA HIS A 234 -86.79 -12.48 -6.80
C HIS A 234 -86.45 -12.74 -8.29
N HIS A 235 -86.89 -13.95 -8.72
CA HIS A 235 -86.66 -14.64 -10.00
C HIS A 235 -87.38 -13.93 -11.19
N SER A 236 -87.13 -14.24 -12.48
CA SER A 236 -86.90 -15.57 -13.08
C SER A 236 -86.27 -15.56 -14.51
N ARG A 237 -86.30 -16.72 -15.18
CA ARG A 237 -85.77 -17.05 -16.54
C ARG A 237 -86.13 -16.00 -17.63
N SER A 238 -85.43 -15.84 -18.75
CA SER A 238 -84.69 -16.84 -19.56
C SER A 238 -83.66 -16.25 -20.55
N LYS A 239 -82.85 -17.14 -21.18
CA LYS A 239 -82.13 -16.99 -22.47
C LYS A 239 -81.38 -15.66 -22.74
N SER A 240 -80.08 -15.54 -22.45
CA SER A 240 -78.90 -16.17 -23.11
C SER A 240 -78.24 -15.31 -24.21
N SER A 241 -77.40 -14.37 -23.77
CA SER A 241 -76.27 -13.80 -24.54
C SER A 241 -74.97 -14.09 -23.77
N PRO A 242 -73.81 -14.30 -24.42
CA PRO A 242 -72.60 -14.78 -23.74
C PRO A 242 -71.89 -13.66 -22.95
N VAL A 243 -72.23 -13.53 -21.66
CA VAL A 243 -71.37 -12.80 -20.71
C VAL A 243 -70.06 -13.57 -20.53
N SER A 244 -68.93 -12.88 -20.60
CA SER A 244 -67.61 -13.53 -20.51
C SER A 244 -67.41 -14.24 -19.18
N LEU A 245 -66.91 -15.48 -19.23
CA LEU A 245 -66.56 -16.29 -18.06
C LEU A 245 -65.49 -15.62 -17.16
N SER A 246 -64.70 -14.67 -17.71
CA SER A 246 -63.66 -13.95 -16.97
C SER A 246 -64.19 -13.16 -15.78
N GLU A 247 -65.23 -12.33 -15.96
CA GLU A 247 -65.73 -11.47 -14.89
C GLU A 247 -66.44 -12.27 -13.78
N ILE A 248 -67.17 -13.31 -14.18
CA ILE A 248 -67.86 -14.22 -13.26
C ILE A 248 -66.86 -14.96 -12.35
N SER A 249 -65.67 -15.31 -12.87
CA SER A 249 -64.63 -16.00 -12.09
C SER A 249 -64.05 -15.15 -10.96
N LEU A 250 -63.78 -13.85 -11.22
CA LEU A 250 -63.31 -12.90 -10.20
C LEU A 250 -64.36 -12.63 -9.13
N ILE A 251 -65.64 -12.48 -9.52
CA ILE A 251 -66.74 -12.19 -8.60
C ILE A 251 -67.05 -13.39 -7.67
N LYS A 252 -66.79 -14.63 -8.13
CA LYS A 252 -67.02 -15.85 -7.34
C LYS A 252 -65.77 -16.39 -6.62
N GLY A 253 -64.59 -15.87 -6.91
CA GLY A 253 -63.32 -16.38 -6.35
C GLY A 253 -62.98 -17.82 -6.77
N THR A 254 -63.56 -18.30 -7.88
CA THR A 254 -63.36 -19.66 -8.38
C THR A 254 -62.22 -19.67 -9.39
N PRO A 255 -61.12 -20.40 -9.16
CA PRO A 255 -59.99 -20.44 -10.09
C PRO A 255 -60.36 -21.16 -11.39
N LEU A 256 -59.75 -20.74 -12.50
CA LEU A 256 -59.97 -21.33 -13.83
C LEU A 256 -59.20 -22.65 -14.03
N VAL A 257 -58.27 -22.96 -13.13
CA VAL A 257 -57.31 -24.07 -13.16
C VAL A 257 -57.01 -24.50 -11.72
N TYR A 258 -56.51 -25.72 -11.47
CA TYR A 258 -55.99 -26.08 -10.15
C TYR A 258 -54.76 -25.23 -9.76
N SER A 259 -54.98 -24.21 -8.92
CA SER A 259 -54.03 -23.11 -8.66
C SER A 259 -52.69 -23.51 -8.01
N ALA A 260 -52.50 -24.78 -7.64
CA ALA A 260 -51.20 -25.27 -7.17
C ALA A 260 -50.30 -25.79 -8.31
N LEU A 261 -50.81 -26.12 -9.50
CA LEU A 261 -49.98 -26.66 -10.59
C LEU A 261 -49.48 -25.54 -11.52
N LEU A 262 -48.18 -25.22 -11.42
CA LEU A 262 -47.56 -24.16 -12.21
C LEU A 262 -47.56 -24.46 -13.72
N SER A 263 -47.48 -25.74 -14.11
CA SER A 263 -47.61 -26.19 -15.51
C SER A 263 -48.98 -25.81 -16.09
N SER A 264 -50.06 -26.13 -15.37
CA SER A 264 -51.43 -25.83 -15.78
C SER A 264 -51.72 -24.33 -15.77
N ILE A 265 -51.17 -23.57 -14.82
CA ILE A 265 -51.23 -22.10 -14.83
C ILE A 265 -50.48 -21.54 -16.05
N ALA A 266 -49.28 -22.03 -16.38
CA ALA A 266 -48.51 -21.55 -17.52
C ALA A 266 -49.21 -21.76 -18.86
N ILE A 267 -49.86 -22.93 -19.04
CA ILE A 267 -50.71 -23.21 -20.22
C ILE A 267 -51.84 -22.18 -20.31
N LYS A 268 -52.56 -21.94 -19.21
CA LYS A 268 -53.68 -20.99 -19.22
C LYS A 268 -53.22 -19.54 -19.37
N PHE A 269 -52.06 -19.18 -18.82
CA PHE A 269 -51.47 -17.85 -18.96
C PHE A 269 -51.16 -17.53 -20.42
N LYS A 270 -50.46 -18.42 -21.14
CA LYS A 270 -50.22 -18.28 -22.59
C LYS A 270 -51.52 -18.12 -23.39
N GLN A 271 -52.58 -18.83 -23.00
CA GLN A 271 -53.90 -18.77 -23.66
C GLN A 271 -54.72 -17.51 -23.32
N THR A 272 -54.34 -16.70 -22.33
CA THR A 272 -55.21 -15.64 -21.76
C THR A 272 -54.52 -14.27 -21.66
N ILE A 273 -53.20 -14.19 -21.70
CA ILE A 273 -52.49 -12.90 -21.82
C ILE A 273 -52.71 -12.32 -23.22
N GLN A 274 -52.93 -11.01 -23.32
CA GLN A 274 -52.99 -10.29 -24.59
C GLN A 274 -51.63 -9.66 -24.87
N LEU A 275 -51.03 -10.04 -26.00
CA LEU A 275 -49.76 -9.49 -26.47
C LEU A 275 -50.00 -8.21 -27.26
N SER A 276 -49.11 -7.22 -27.14
CA SER A 276 -49.18 -5.97 -27.89
C SER A 276 -47.78 -5.38 -28.13
N THR A 277 -47.71 -4.19 -28.75
CA THR A 277 -46.44 -3.48 -28.93
C THR A 277 -46.23 -2.46 -27.81
N HIS A 278 -45.20 -2.65 -27.00
CA HIS A 278 -44.83 -1.75 -25.90
C HIS A 278 -43.49 -1.04 -26.17
N LYS A 279 -43.23 0.06 -25.47
CA LYS A 279 -42.00 0.87 -25.63
C LYS A 279 -41.24 0.95 -24.31
N LYS A 280 -39.99 0.48 -24.26
CA LYS A 280 -39.11 0.53 -23.08
C LYS A 280 -37.76 1.15 -23.48
N MET A 281 -37.31 2.18 -22.75
CA MET A 281 -36.06 2.91 -23.01
C MET A 281 -35.84 3.33 -24.48
N GLY A 282 -36.89 3.86 -25.12
CA GLY A 282 -36.84 4.35 -26.51
C GLY A 282 -37.12 3.27 -27.57
N LEU A 283 -36.82 2.01 -27.29
CA LEU A 283 -37.01 0.88 -28.20
C LEU A 283 -38.45 0.33 -28.14
N LEU A 284 -38.91 -0.24 -29.26
CA LEU A 284 -40.26 -0.80 -29.44
C LEU A 284 -40.19 -2.33 -29.53
N TYR A 285 -41.01 -3.01 -28.72
CA TYR A 285 -41.02 -4.46 -28.57
C TYR A 285 -42.40 -5.00 -28.95
N ARG A 286 -42.44 -5.74 -30.05
CA ARG A 286 -43.65 -6.42 -30.53
C ARG A 286 -43.90 -7.67 -29.70
N ASP A 287 -45.15 -8.12 -29.71
CA ASP A 287 -45.61 -9.36 -29.05
C ASP A 287 -45.21 -9.50 -27.57
N SER A 288 -45.17 -8.35 -26.87
CA SER A 288 -44.80 -8.22 -25.47
C SER A 288 -46.02 -7.86 -24.61
N PHE A 289 -45.85 -7.89 -23.28
CA PHE A 289 -46.88 -7.50 -22.31
C PHE A 289 -46.27 -6.75 -21.12
N THR A 290 -47.02 -5.84 -20.50
CA THR A 290 -46.55 -5.16 -19.26
C THR A 290 -46.62 -6.08 -18.05
N GLY A 291 -45.77 -5.83 -17.06
CA GLY A 291 -45.79 -6.55 -15.77
C GLY A 291 -47.16 -6.49 -15.09
N LYS A 292 -47.84 -5.34 -15.16
CA LYS A 292 -49.20 -5.18 -14.64
C LYS A 292 -50.19 -6.13 -15.34
N GLN A 293 -50.20 -6.19 -16.68
CA GLN A 293 -51.08 -7.10 -17.43
C GLN A 293 -50.81 -8.57 -17.07
N ALA A 294 -49.54 -8.95 -16.87
CA ALA A 294 -49.20 -10.29 -16.40
C ALA A 294 -49.80 -10.61 -15.02
N ILE A 295 -49.70 -9.68 -14.06
CA ILE A 295 -50.28 -9.88 -12.71
C ILE A 295 -51.81 -9.87 -12.78
N ASP A 296 -52.43 -9.02 -13.60
CA ASP A 296 -53.88 -9.00 -13.83
C ASP A 296 -54.38 -10.36 -14.37
N THR A 297 -53.74 -10.90 -15.41
CA THR A 297 -54.07 -12.21 -16.00
C THR A 297 -53.79 -13.38 -15.04
N LEU A 298 -52.71 -13.33 -14.25
CA LEU A 298 -52.46 -14.36 -13.23
C LEU A 298 -53.50 -14.34 -12.11
N CYS A 299 -53.92 -13.16 -11.64
CA CYS A 299 -54.98 -12.99 -10.64
C CYS A 299 -56.33 -13.55 -11.11
N LEU A 300 -56.68 -13.32 -12.39
CA LEU A 300 -57.82 -13.94 -13.08
C LEU A 300 -57.75 -15.47 -13.06
N ILE A 301 -56.61 -16.06 -13.47
CA ILE A 301 -56.47 -17.53 -13.59
C ILE A 301 -56.58 -18.22 -12.22
N ILE A 302 -55.98 -17.65 -11.17
CA ILE A 302 -56.02 -18.21 -9.81
C ILE A 302 -57.29 -17.84 -9.03
N GLY A 303 -58.19 -17.03 -9.59
CA GLY A 303 -59.44 -16.64 -8.95
C GLY A 303 -59.27 -15.78 -7.69
N THR A 304 -58.23 -14.93 -7.60
CA THR A 304 -58.02 -14.08 -6.41
C THR A 304 -57.71 -12.63 -6.76
N LEU A 305 -58.11 -11.71 -5.88
CA LEU A 305 -57.77 -10.28 -5.96
C LEU A 305 -56.39 -9.95 -5.34
N ASN A 306 -55.65 -10.94 -4.85
CA ASN A 306 -54.39 -10.72 -4.13
C ASN A 306 -53.19 -10.62 -5.10
N ARG A 307 -52.87 -9.39 -5.50
CA ARG A 307 -51.77 -9.08 -6.43
C ARG A 307 -50.41 -9.62 -5.98
N ASN A 308 -50.15 -9.70 -4.67
CA ASN A 308 -48.89 -10.26 -4.13
C ASN A 308 -48.77 -11.77 -4.39
N LEU A 309 -49.89 -12.50 -4.39
CA LEU A 309 -49.95 -13.92 -4.74
C LEU A 309 -49.70 -14.12 -6.24
N GLY A 310 -50.35 -13.31 -7.08
CA GLY A 310 -50.09 -13.26 -8.52
C GLY A 310 -48.63 -12.95 -8.84
N LEU A 311 -48.01 -12.00 -8.14
CA LEU A 311 -46.60 -11.62 -8.28
C LEU A 311 -45.65 -12.76 -7.90
N LEU A 312 -45.94 -13.50 -6.82
CA LEU A 312 -45.13 -14.64 -6.39
C LEU A 312 -45.22 -15.84 -7.36
N ILE A 313 -46.39 -16.08 -7.94
CA ILE A 313 -46.56 -17.05 -9.03
C ILE A 313 -45.84 -16.57 -10.29
N GLY A 314 -45.95 -15.28 -10.64
CA GLY A 314 -45.23 -14.66 -11.77
C GLY A 314 -43.73 -14.88 -11.68
N LYS A 315 -43.12 -14.60 -10.51
CA LYS A 315 -41.68 -14.87 -10.26
C LYS A 315 -41.34 -16.36 -10.35
N SER A 316 -42.26 -17.25 -9.99
CA SER A 316 -42.07 -18.69 -10.11
C SER A 316 -42.08 -19.16 -11.57
N LEU A 317 -42.83 -18.48 -12.45
CA LEU A 317 -42.89 -18.76 -13.89
C LEU A 317 -41.71 -18.13 -14.65
N GLU A 318 -41.31 -16.92 -14.27
CA GLU A 318 -40.10 -16.22 -14.75
C GLU A 318 -38.83 -17.02 -14.43
N ALA A 319 -38.70 -17.52 -13.19
CA ALA A 319 -37.59 -18.37 -12.78
C ALA A 319 -37.52 -19.71 -13.54
N GLN A 320 -38.66 -20.18 -14.05
CA GLN A 320 -38.77 -21.33 -14.97
C GLN A 320 -38.75 -20.93 -16.46
N LYS A 321 -38.36 -19.69 -16.78
CA LYS A 321 -38.16 -19.16 -18.13
C LYS A 321 -39.39 -19.27 -19.04
N LEU A 322 -40.57 -19.04 -18.49
CA LEU A 322 -41.78 -18.82 -19.30
C LEU A 322 -41.62 -17.53 -20.13
N PHE A 323 -41.26 -16.45 -19.44
CA PHE A 323 -41.03 -15.10 -19.96
C PHE A 323 -39.88 -14.46 -19.17
N HIS A 324 -39.29 -13.38 -19.70
CA HIS A 324 -38.34 -12.52 -18.99
C HIS A 324 -38.63 -11.05 -19.27
N ASP A 325 -38.06 -10.14 -18.47
CA ASP A 325 -38.04 -8.72 -18.86
C ASP A 325 -37.24 -8.57 -20.15
N VAL A 326 -37.66 -7.64 -21.00
CA VAL A 326 -37.04 -7.33 -22.29
C VAL A 326 -35.59 -6.85 -22.15
N LEU A 327 -35.21 -6.21 -21.03
CA LEU A 327 -33.83 -5.82 -20.73
C LEU A 327 -33.06 -6.88 -19.92
N TYR A 328 -33.64 -8.07 -19.74
CA TYR A 328 -33.12 -9.17 -18.91
C TYR A 328 -32.91 -8.82 -17.42
N ASP A 329 -33.43 -7.69 -16.94
CA ASP A 329 -33.49 -7.37 -15.50
C ASP A 329 -34.34 -8.43 -14.77
N HIS A 330 -33.90 -8.83 -13.59
CA HIS A 330 -34.47 -9.98 -12.88
C HIS A 330 -35.54 -9.57 -11.88
N ASN A 331 -36.59 -10.40 -11.78
CA ASN A 331 -37.84 -10.24 -11.02
C ASN A 331 -38.91 -9.43 -11.76
N ILE A 332 -40.02 -10.09 -12.10
CA ILE A 332 -41.28 -9.46 -12.46
C ILE A 332 -41.73 -8.48 -11.38
N ARG A 333 -42.22 -7.31 -11.83
CA ARG A 333 -42.78 -6.24 -11.01
C ARG A 333 -44.19 -5.92 -11.51
N ASP A 334 -45.09 -5.59 -10.59
CA ASP A 334 -46.46 -5.15 -10.91
C ASP A 334 -46.45 -3.68 -11.39
N SER A 335 -46.04 -3.48 -12.64
CA SER A 335 -45.77 -2.17 -13.23
C SER A 335 -46.16 -2.11 -14.70
N ILE A 336 -46.56 -0.92 -15.16
CA ILE A 336 -46.85 -0.62 -16.58
C ILE A 336 -45.57 -0.25 -17.35
N LEU A 337 -44.51 0.15 -16.64
CA LEU A 337 -43.22 0.57 -17.23
C LEU A 337 -42.26 -0.59 -17.51
N GLU A 338 -42.52 -1.75 -16.91
CA GLU A 338 -41.74 -2.97 -17.07
C GLU A 338 -42.42 -3.86 -18.10
N VAL A 339 -41.65 -4.38 -19.05
CA VAL A 339 -42.15 -4.99 -20.30
C VAL A 339 -41.48 -6.35 -20.47
N TYR A 340 -42.30 -7.36 -20.65
CA TYR A 340 -41.90 -8.77 -20.65
C TYR A 340 -42.26 -9.42 -21.98
N GLU A 341 -41.43 -10.37 -22.42
CA GLU A 341 -41.64 -11.15 -23.64
C GLU A 341 -41.52 -12.66 -23.33
N PHE A 342 -42.26 -13.48 -24.08
CA PHE A 342 -42.17 -14.93 -23.95
C PHE A 342 -40.84 -15.44 -24.51
N SER A 343 -40.14 -16.26 -23.73
CA SER A 343 -38.86 -16.83 -24.16
C SER A 343 -39.03 -17.73 -25.38
N SER A 344 -38.07 -17.74 -26.31
CA SER A 344 -38.26 -18.26 -27.68
C SER A 344 -38.73 -19.73 -27.75
N SER A 345 -38.30 -20.60 -26.82
CA SER A 345 -38.78 -22.00 -26.71
C SER A 345 -40.28 -22.10 -26.42
N SER A 346 -40.89 -21.05 -25.87
CA SER A 346 -42.29 -21.02 -25.43
C SER A 346 -43.30 -20.52 -26.47
N VAL A 347 -42.85 -20.03 -27.63
CA VAL A 347 -43.72 -19.37 -28.64
C VAL A 347 -44.50 -20.39 -29.50
N PHE A 348 -44.03 -21.63 -29.61
CA PHE A 348 -44.72 -22.69 -30.34
C PHE A 348 -45.97 -23.20 -29.60
N ILE A 349 -47.12 -22.56 -29.86
CA ILE A 349 -48.50 -23.09 -30.00
C ILE A 349 -49.48 -21.91 -29.90
N ALA A 350 -49.49 -21.09 -30.94
CA ALA A 350 -50.54 -20.14 -31.32
C ALA A 350 -50.35 -19.78 -32.82
N HIS A 351 -51.41 -19.33 -33.50
CA HIS A 351 -51.38 -18.83 -34.89
C HIS A 351 -50.83 -19.80 -35.96
N GLN A 352 -51.61 -20.84 -36.24
CA GLN A 352 -51.53 -21.52 -37.53
C GLN A 352 -52.47 -20.82 -38.54
N SER A 353 -51.99 -19.80 -39.25
CA SER A 353 -52.38 -19.46 -40.65
C SER A 353 -51.70 -18.18 -41.19
N HIS A 354 -51.29 -18.25 -42.47
CA HIS A 354 -50.94 -17.14 -43.38
C HIS A 354 -49.74 -16.19 -43.09
N SER A 355 -48.58 -16.54 -43.68
CA SER A 355 -47.63 -15.67 -44.44
C SER A 355 -46.88 -14.52 -43.70
N PHE A 356 -45.61 -14.21 -43.98
CA PHE A 356 -44.68 -14.62 -45.06
C PHE A 356 -43.21 -14.68 -44.55
N THR A 357 -42.29 -15.09 -45.44
CA THR A 357 -40.81 -14.99 -45.35
C THR A 357 -40.07 -15.74 -44.23
N SER A 358 -39.60 -16.93 -44.60
CA SER A 358 -38.30 -17.52 -44.21
C SER A 358 -37.10 -16.57 -44.46
N VAL A 359 -35.86 -16.82 -44.00
CA VAL A 359 -35.18 -18.11 -43.78
C VAL A 359 -34.16 -18.04 -42.63
N ALA A 360 -33.95 -19.16 -41.95
CA ALA A 360 -32.69 -19.50 -41.30
C ALA A 360 -32.21 -20.85 -41.84
N ASN A 361 -30.95 -20.94 -42.25
CA ASN A 361 -30.37 -22.20 -42.76
C ASN A 361 -29.77 -23.02 -41.61
N THR A 362 -30.07 -24.32 -41.60
CA THR A 362 -29.18 -25.34 -41.01
C THR A 362 -29.51 -26.70 -41.60
N LEU A 363 -28.50 -27.36 -42.20
CA LEU A 363 -28.48 -28.81 -42.40
C LEU A 363 -28.14 -29.48 -41.05
N SER A 364 -28.37 -30.78 -40.79
CA SER A 364 -29.30 -31.78 -41.34
C SER A 364 -29.22 -33.01 -40.42
N SER A 365 -30.18 -33.93 -40.58
CA SER A 365 -30.11 -35.34 -40.13
C SER A 365 -30.09 -35.62 -38.61
N SER A 366 -30.71 -36.69 -38.11
CA SER A 366 -31.56 -37.71 -38.76
C SER A 366 -32.58 -38.30 -37.78
N SER A 367 -33.63 -38.91 -38.33
CA SER A 367 -34.68 -39.68 -37.62
C SER A 367 -34.12 -41.02 -37.08
N SER A 368 -34.85 -41.87 -36.33
CA SER A 368 -36.31 -42.01 -36.19
C SER A 368 -36.71 -42.78 -34.92
N SER A 369 -37.79 -42.38 -34.24
CA SER A 369 -38.67 -43.29 -33.48
C SER A 369 -39.96 -42.57 -33.05
N LEU A 370 -41.13 -43.03 -33.48
CA LEU A 370 -42.43 -42.45 -33.11
C LEU A 370 -42.96 -43.10 -31.82
N ASN A 371 -43.40 -42.28 -30.84
CA ASN A 371 -44.80 -42.23 -30.36
C ASN A 371 -44.99 -41.39 -29.08
N LEU A 372 -46.25 -41.02 -28.82
CA LEU A 372 -46.78 -40.45 -27.56
C LEU A 372 -46.25 -39.05 -27.14
N VAL A 373 -46.49 -38.04 -27.98
CA VAL A 373 -46.31 -36.62 -27.60
C VAL A 373 -47.44 -36.14 -26.68
N GLY A 374 -47.33 -36.47 -25.39
CA GLY A 374 -48.00 -35.68 -24.34
C GLY A 374 -47.41 -34.26 -24.30
N THR A 375 -48.24 -33.26 -23.98
CA THR A 375 -47.83 -31.84 -23.99
C THR A 375 -46.83 -31.50 -22.88
N LYS A 376 -45.54 -31.77 -23.12
CA LYS A 376 -44.43 -31.37 -22.24
C LYS A 376 -44.24 -29.85 -22.29
N THR A 377 -44.93 -29.14 -21.40
CA THR A 377 -44.42 -27.85 -20.92
C THR A 377 -43.17 -28.11 -20.09
N GLU A 378 -42.06 -27.42 -20.39
CA GLU A 378 -40.82 -27.51 -19.59
C GLU A 378 -41.01 -27.01 -18.15
N ILE A 379 -42.05 -26.18 -17.93
CA ILE A 379 -42.48 -25.66 -16.65
C ILE A 379 -43.18 -26.77 -15.86
N ASN A 380 -42.65 -27.09 -14.66
CA ASN A 380 -43.21 -28.05 -13.73
C ASN A 380 -42.98 -27.60 -12.28
N GLY A 381 -43.94 -27.85 -11.40
CA GLY A 381 -43.84 -27.51 -9.98
C GLY A 381 -45.19 -27.33 -9.29
N VAL A 382 -45.19 -27.57 -7.98
CA VAL A 382 -46.36 -27.41 -7.12
C VAL A 382 -46.18 -26.19 -6.22
N PHE A 383 -47.06 -25.21 -6.37
CA PHE A 383 -47.14 -24.02 -5.54
C PHE A 383 -47.84 -24.35 -4.22
N VAL A 384 -47.07 -24.90 -3.27
CA VAL A 384 -47.55 -25.47 -1.99
C VAL A 384 -48.55 -24.59 -1.23
N PRO A 385 -48.42 -23.24 -1.15
CA PRO A 385 -49.41 -22.41 -0.45
C PRO A 385 -50.84 -22.44 -1.02
N LEU A 386 -51.03 -22.91 -2.26
CA LEU A 386 -52.35 -23.09 -2.90
C LEU A 386 -52.73 -24.56 -3.10
N SER A 387 -51.92 -25.50 -2.58
CA SER A 387 -52.28 -26.92 -2.55
C SER A 387 -53.48 -27.17 -1.62
N HIS A 388 -54.14 -28.31 -1.79
CA HIS A 388 -55.09 -28.79 -0.78
C HIS A 388 -54.34 -29.53 0.34
N CYS A 389 -54.86 -29.47 1.56
CA CYS A 389 -54.31 -30.29 2.64
C CYS A 389 -54.53 -31.79 2.31
N TYR A 390 -53.50 -32.61 2.48
CA TYR A 390 -53.59 -34.06 2.26
C TYR A 390 -54.57 -34.77 3.21
N SER A 391 -54.93 -34.13 4.34
CA SER A 391 -55.80 -34.71 5.35
C SER A 391 -57.27 -34.60 4.90
N PRO A 392 -57.99 -35.71 4.65
CA PRO A 392 -59.39 -35.68 4.19
C PRO A 392 -60.36 -35.09 5.22
N THR A 393 -59.92 -34.98 6.48
CA THR A 393 -60.64 -34.35 7.60
C THR A 393 -60.45 -32.82 7.71
N CYS A 394 -59.74 -32.19 6.77
CA CYS A 394 -59.39 -30.77 6.83
C CYS A 394 -60.57 -29.84 6.47
N SER A 395 -61.43 -29.50 7.45
CA SER A 395 -62.48 -28.48 7.29
C SER A 395 -62.02 -27.06 7.66
N MET A 396 -62.82 -26.05 7.32
CA MET A 396 -62.59 -24.64 7.71
C MET A 396 -63.16 -24.30 9.10
N GLU A 397 -63.48 -25.29 9.92
CA GLU A 397 -64.23 -25.14 11.18
C GLU A 397 -63.54 -25.80 12.38
N LYS A 398 -62.47 -26.57 12.11
CA LYS A 398 -61.61 -27.19 13.12
C LYS A 398 -60.16 -27.02 12.67
N LEU A 399 -59.24 -26.93 13.63
CA LEU A 399 -57.80 -26.87 13.31
C LEU A 399 -57.37 -28.21 12.72
N CYS A 400 -56.76 -28.21 11.53
CA CYS A 400 -56.30 -29.44 10.91
C CYS A 400 -55.18 -30.09 11.75
N TYR A 401 -55.16 -31.42 11.81
CA TYR A 401 -54.09 -32.18 12.46
C TYR A 401 -52.71 -31.88 11.82
N SER A 402 -52.66 -31.77 10.49
CA SER A 402 -51.41 -31.48 9.77
C SER A 402 -50.86 -30.09 10.14
N ILE A 403 -49.64 -30.08 10.71
CA ILE A 403 -48.90 -28.85 11.06
C ILE A 403 -48.63 -27.98 9.81
N SER A 404 -48.44 -28.62 8.66
CA SER A 404 -48.17 -28.01 7.35
C SER A 404 -49.44 -27.77 6.52
N CYS A 405 -50.64 -27.82 7.11
CA CYS A 405 -51.88 -27.55 6.41
C CYS A 405 -51.90 -26.11 5.84
N PRO A 406 -52.11 -25.90 4.52
CA PRO A 406 -52.13 -24.55 3.94
C PRO A 406 -53.26 -23.69 4.51
N ASN A 407 -54.39 -24.31 4.88
CA ASN A 407 -55.52 -23.61 5.50
C ASN A 407 -55.30 -23.27 6.99
N ARG A 408 -54.18 -23.69 7.62
CA ARG A 408 -53.95 -23.59 9.07
C ARG A 408 -54.03 -22.15 9.60
N LEU A 409 -53.49 -21.18 8.86
CA LEU A 409 -53.56 -19.76 9.23
C LEU A 409 -55.00 -19.22 9.20
N GLN A 410 -55.81 -19.63 8.22
CA GLN A 410 -57.23 -19.24 8.15
C GLN A 410 -58.06 -19.97 9.21
N GLN A 411 -57.78 -21.24 9.49
CA GLN A 411 -58.37 -21.99 10.62
C GLN A 411 -58.06 -21.29 11.95
N GLN A 412 -56.80 -20.94 12.21
CA GLN A 412 -56.38 -20.21 13.42
C GLN A 412 -57.07 -18.85 13.54
N ALA A 413 -57.13 -18.07 12.46
CA ALA A 413 -57.80 -16.77 12.45
C ALA A 413 -59.31 -16.88 12.71
N LYS A 414 -60.01 -17.83 12.05
CA LYS A 414 -61.45 -18.05 12.21
C LYS A 414 -61.82 -18.67 13.57
N LEU A 415 -60.88 -19.38 14.20
CA LEU A 415 -61.00 -19.92 15.56
C LEU A 415 -60.45 -18.98 16.65
N HIS A 416 -60.08 -17.73 16.29
CA HIS A 416 -59.52 -16.71 17.20
C HIS A 416 -58.29 -17.17 18.02
N LEU A 417 -57.53 -18.15 17.51
CA LEU A 417 -56.31 -18.64 18.15
C LEU A 417 -55.19 -17.60 18.01
N LYS A 418 -54.66 -17.13 19.14
CA LYS A 418 -53.56 -16.15 19.16
C LYS A 418 -52.27 -16.75 18.60
N LEU A 419 -51.61 -16.00 17.73
CA LEU A 419 -50.35 -16.39 17.09
C LEU A 419 -49.15 -16.21 18.02
N GLY A 420 -48.32 -17.25 18.13
CA GLY A 420 -46.88 -17.08 18.38
C GLY A 420 -46.22 -16.41 17.16
N GLY A 421 -45.14 -15.66 17.37
CA GLY A 421 -44.54 -14.81 16.35
C GLY A 421 -43.94 -15.56 15.16
N GLY A 422 -44.05 -14.98 13.95
CA GLY A 422 -43.34 -15.45 12.76
C GLY A 422 -41.89 -14.95 12.69
N LEU A 423 -41.08 -15.58 11.83
CA LEU A 423 -39.65 -15.30 11.65
C LEU A 423 -39.36 -13.80 11.42
N LYS A 424 -38.41 -13.27 12.18
CA LYS A 424 -37.73 -11.98 11.91
C LYS A 424 -36.39 -12.23 11.24
N ARG A 425 -35.96 -11.33 10.35
CA ARG A 425 -34.67 -11.41 9.65
C ARG A 425 -33.58 -10.58 10.34
N ASN A 426 -32.37 -11.12 10.27
CA ASN A 426 -31.05 -10.46 10.29
C ASN A 426 -30.40 -10.03 11.62
N ILE A 427 -29.18 -10.55 11.79
CA ILE A 427 -28.00 -9.97 12.48
C ILE A 427 -28.13 -9.73 14.00
N SER A 428 -28.17 -10.82 14.77
CA SER A 428 -27.12 -11.17 15.76
C SER A 428 -27.55 -12.37 16.63
N LEU A 429 -26.57 -13.19 17.05
CA LEU A 429 -26.69 -14.22 18.10
C LEU A 429 -27.76 -15.32 17.85
N ALA A 430 -27.38 -16.34 17.08
CA ALA A 430 -28.01 -17.66 17.14
C ALA A 430 -27.01 -18.65 17.79
N LEU A 431 -27.17 -18.89 19.10
CA LEU A 431 -26.49 -19.94 19.84
C LEU A 431 -27.51 -20.59 20.78
N ASP A 432 -27.77 -21.87 20.55
CA ASP A 432 -28.76 -22.72 21.22
C ASP A 432 -30.23 -22.31 21.08
N LYS A 433 -31.12 -23.18 21.59
CA LYS A 433 -32.48 -23.38 21.08
C LYS A 433 -33.57 -22.76 21.96
N ASP A 434 -34.57 -22.19 21.29
CA ASP A 434 -36.02 -22.25 21.57
C ASP A 434 -36.63 -21.79 22.92
N ASP A 435 -35.86 -21.42 23.96
CA ASP A 435 -36.42 -20.84 25.21
C ASP A 435 -35.93 -19.40 25.55
N ASP A 436 -34.96 -18.86 24.81
CA ASP A 436 -34.21 -17.66 25.20
C ASP A 436 -34.59 -16.40 24.38
N GLU A 437 -35.86 -16.31 23.93
CA GLU A 437 -36.45 -15.16 23.19
C GLU A 437 -36.57 -13.91 24.07
N ARG A 438 -35.46 -13.20 24.26
CA ARG A 438 -35.38 -11.88 24.93
C ARG A 438 -36.19 -11.82 26.24
N ILE A 439 -35.72 -12.56 27.24
CA ILE A 439 -36.03 -12.27 28.65
C ILE A 439 -35.70 -10.79 28.88
N SER A 440 -36.71 -9.92 28.92
CA SER A 440 -36.53 -8.52 29.30
C SER A 440 -36.28 -8.45 30.80
N TRP A 441 -35.64 -7.37 31.28
CA TRP A 441 -35.47 -7.17 32.73
C TRP A 441 -36.83 -7.25 33.46
N THR A 442 -37.88 -6.66 32.87
CA THR A 442 -39.29 -6.72 33.28
C THR A 442 -39.93 -8.13 33.30
N SER A 443 -39.31 -9.13 32.65
CA SER A 443 -39.71 -10.54 32.75
C SER A 443 -38.87 -11.34 33.74
N SER A 444 -37.65 -10.89 34.05
CA SER A 444 -36.76 -11.48 35.06
C SER A 444 -37.08 -11.07 36.51
N VAL A 445 -37.93 -10.06 36.70
CA VAL A 445 -38.25 -9.45 38.01
C VAL A 445 -39.77 -9.45 38.24
N PRO A 446 -40.27 -9.73 39.47
CA PRO A 446 -41.69 -9.68 39.80
C PRO A 446 -42.38 -8.36 39.42
N LYS A 447 -43.63 -8.47 38.93
CA LYS A 447 -44.41 -7.33 38.39
C LYS A 447 -44.55 -6.15 39.36
N SER A 448 -44.76 -6.44 40.63
CA SER A 448 -44.88 -5.45 41.72
C SER A 448 -43.67 -4.52 41.84
N ILE A 449 -42.49 -4.92 41.37
CA ILE A 449 -41.25 -4.13 41.46
C ILE A 449 -41.07 -3.22 40.24
N TRP A 450 -41.45 -3.66 39.03
CA TRP A 450 -41.30 -2.81 37.83
C TRP A 450 -42.52 -1.93 37.56
N GLU A 451 -43.73 -2.32 37.99
CA GLU A 451 -44.93 -1.47 37.91
C GLU A 451 -44.83 -0.23 38.82
N SER A 452 -44.03 -0.29 39.90
CA SER A 452 -43.76 0.84 40.80
C SER A 452 -42.67 1.81 40.33
N LEU A 453 -41.98 1.54 39.22
CA LEU A 453 -40.80 2.32 38.80
C LEU A 453 -41.09 3.36 37.69
N PRO A 454 -40.39 4.51 37.70
CA PRO A 454 -40.43 5.46 36.58
C PRO A 454 -40.02 4.80 35.27
N LYS A 455 -40.73 5.09 34.18
CA LYS A 455 -40.44 4.55 32.82
C LYS A 455 -39.00 4.77 32.35
N LYS A 456 -38.34 5.82 32.85
CA LYS A 456 -36.92 6.12 32.62
C LYS A 456 -35.99 5.13 33.35
N GLN A 457 -36.30 4.81 34.61
CA GLN A 457 -35.55 3.83 35.40
C GLN A 457 -35.72 2.41 34.85
N ILE A 458 -36.91 2.06 34.34
CA ILE A 458 -37.12 0.77 33.65
C ILE A 458 -36.14 0.64 32.46
N LYS A 459 -35.98 1.68 31.63
CA LYS A 459 -34.99 1.69 30.54
C LYS A 459 -33.54 1.55 31.02
N ARG A 460 -33.16 2.21 32.12
CA ARG A 460 -31.83 2.08 32.75
C ARG A 460 -31.57 0.62 33.13
N GLN A 461 -32.53 -0.04 33.77
CA GLN A 461 -32.40 -1.44 34.15
C GLN A 461 -32.40 -2.38 32.94
N GLU A 462 -33.20 -2.11 31.91
CA GLU A 462 -33.16 -2.86 30.64
C GLU A 462 -31.80 -2.76 29.93
N ALA A 463 -31.17 -1.58 29.90
CA ALA A 463 -29.84 -1.40 29.31
C ALA A 463 -28.72 -2.08 30.13
N ILE A 464 -28.80 -2.03 31.46
CA ILE A 464 -27.88 -2.77 32.36
C ILE A 464 -28.05 -4.29 32.17
N TYR A 465 -29.28 -4.77 32.04
CA TYR A 465 -29.58 -6.19 31.83
C TYR A 465 -29.20 -6.67 30.42
N GLU A 466 -29.26 -5.81 29.40
CA GLU A 466 -28.72 -6.10 28.07
C GLU A 466 -27.19 -6.23 28.10
N LEU A 467 -26.48 -5.36 28.84
CA LEU A 467 -25.04 -5.50 29.05
C LEU A 467 -24.70 -6.87 29.67
N PHE A 468 -25.35 -7.24 30.77
CA PHE A 468 -25.16 -8.55 31.43
C PHE A 468 -25.50 -9.73 30.50
N THR A 469 -26.67 -9.70 29.86
CA THR A 469 -27.14 -10.81 29.01
C THR A 469 -26.27 -10.99 27.76
N THR A 470 -25.83 -9.89 27.13
CA THR A 470 -24.92 -9.97 26.00
C THR A 470 -23.50 -10.33 26.40
N GLU A 471 -23.06 -10.05 27.63
CA GLU A 471 -21.78 -10.51 28.17
C GLU A 471 -21.81 -12.03 28.42
N LYS A 472 -22.88 -12.54 29.04
CA LYS A 472 -23.12 -13.98 29.24
C LYS A 472 -23.06 -14.75 27.92
N LYS A 473 -23.67 -14.21 26.86
CA LYS A 473 -23.63 -14.81 25.52
C LYS A 473 -22.25 -14.67 24.84
N PHE A 474 -21.53 -13.56 25.06
CA PHE A 474 -20.17 -13.37 24.55
C PHE A 474 -19.16 -14.35 25.19
N VAL A 475 -19.17 -14.51 26.52
CA VAL A 475 -18.30 -15.47 27.22
C VAL A 475 -18.59 -16.90 26.75
N LYS A 476 -19.86 -17.28 26.56
CA LYS A 476 -20.23 -18.59 26.01
C LYS A 476 -19.70 -18.80 24.57
N SER A 477 -19.69 -17.77 23.73
CA SER A 477 -19.04 -17.85 22.40
C SER A 477 -17.55 -18.13 22.50
N LEU A 478 -16.83 -17.53 23.46
CA LEU A 478 -15.40 -17.77 23.67
C LEU A 478 -15.13 -19.20 24.17
N GLU A 479 -16.01 -19.76 25.00
CA GLU A 479 -15.95 -21.17 25.43
C GLU A 479 -16.12 -22.13 24.25
N ILE A 480 -17.05 -21.84 23.33
CA ILE A 480 -17.21 -22.63 22.10
C ILE A 480 -15.95 -22.53 21.22
N ILE A 481 -15.31 -21.36 21.10
CA ILE A 481 -14.04 -21.22 20.37
C ILE A 481 -12.96 -22.11 21.01
N ARG A 482 -12.78 -22.07 22.33
CA ARG A 482 -11.78 -22.88 23.03
C ARG A 482 -12.08 -24.39 22.94
N ASP A 483 -13.26 -24.80 23.37
CA ASP A 483 -13.59 -26.19 23.65
C ASP A 483 -14.12 -26.96 22.44
N THR A 484 -14.61 -26.26 21.41
CA THR A 484 -15.05 -26.88 20.15
C THR A 484 -14.07 -26.63 19.01
N PHE A 485 -13.64 -25.40 18.76
CA PHE A 485 -12.79 -25.09 17.61
C PHE A 485 -11.31 -25.41 17.85
N MET A 486 -10.69 -24.76 18.84
CA MET A 486 -9.25 -24.96 19.14
C MET A 486 -8.98 -26.42 19.52
N LYS A 487 -9.81 -27.00 20.38
CA LYS A 487 -9.69 -28.41 20.79
C LYS A 487 -9.75 -29.38 19.60
N LYS A 488 -10.80 -29.34 18.77
CA LYS A 488 -10.89 -30.23 17.58
C LYS A 488 -9.73 -30.03 16.62
N LEU A 489 -9.31 -28.78 16.37
CA LEU A 489 -8.21 -28.49 15.45
C LEU A 489 -6.83 -28.89 15.99
N LEU A 490 -6.68 -29.15 17.30
CA LEU A 490 -5.47 -29.73 17.89
C LEU A 490 -5.53 -31.27 17.90
N GLU A 491 -6.67 -31.85 18.28
CA GLU A 491 -6.84 -33.30 18.46
C GLU A 491 -7.02 -34.07 17.14
N THR A 492 -7.49 -33.44 16.07
CA THR A 492 -7.79 -34.12 14.78
C THR A 492 -6.76 -33.84 13.69
N ASN A 493 -6.62 -34.78 12.76
CA ASN A 493 -5.72 -34.67 11.60
C ASN A 493 -6.29 -33.81 10.45
N ILE A 494 -7.15 -32.84 10.74
CA ILE A 494 -7.66 -31.86 9.76
C ILE A 494 -6.53 -30.95 9.25
N ILE A 495 -5.56 -30.65 10.12
CA ILE A 495 -4.36 -29.87 9.80
C ILE A 495 -3.12 -30.76 10.05
N PRO A 496 -2.13 -30.80 9.12
CA PRO A 496 -0.89 -31.56 9.31
C PRO A 496 -0.19 -31.24 10.63
N SER A 497 0.32 -32.26 11.31
CA SER A 497 0.80 -32.18 12.70
C SER A 497 1.88 -31.12 12.92
N GLU A 498 2.81 -30.99 11.95
CA GLU A 498 3.89 -29.99 11.91
C GLU A 498 3.35 -28.55 11.98
N VAL A 499 2.26 -28.29 11.24
CA VAL A 499 1.65 -26.97 11.05
C VAL A 499 0.66 -26.63 12.16
N ARG A 500 -0.03 -27.66 12.68
CA ARG A 500 -1.22 -27.56 13.54
C ARG A 500 -1.05 -26.62 14.73
N ILE A 501 0.03 -26.77 15.49
CA ILE A 501 0.30 -25.97 16.69
C ILE A 501 0.49 -24.50 16.31
N ASN A 502 1.27 -24.22 15.27
CA ASN A 502 1.50 -22.86 14.79
C ASN A 502 0.23 -22.23 14.19
N PHE A 503 -0.58 -22.98 13.45
CA PHE A 503 -1.86 -22.48 12.93
C PHE A 503 -2.81 -22.08 14.07
N VAL A 504 -3.05 -22.97 15.04
CA VAL A 504 -3.95 -22.70 16.17
C VAL A 504 -3.44 -21.53 17.02
N LYS A 505 -2.12 -21.47 17.28
CA LYS A 505 -1.48 -20.36 18.02
C LYS A 505 -1.73 -18.99 17.38
N HIS A 506 -1.65 -18.86 16.06
CA HIS A 506 -1.80 -17.58 15.37
C HIS A 506 -3.26 -17.24 15.03
N VAL A 507 -4.10 -18.22 14.71
CA VAL A 507 -5.51 -18.00 14.34
C VAL A 507 -6.39 -17.66 15.54
N PHE A 508 -6.07 -18.22 16.71
CA PHE A 508 -6.77 -18.02 17.98
C PHE A 508 -5.91 -17.30 19.04
N ALA A 509 -4.91 -16.52 18.61
CA ALA A 509 -4.08 -15.70 19.48
C ALA A 509 -4.96 -14.85 20.43
N HIS A 510 -4.57 -14.70 21.69
CA HIS A 510 -5.23 -13.88 22.73
C HIS A 510 -6.70 -14.25 23.09
N VAL A 511 -7.33 -15.27 22.47
CA VAL A 511 -8.71 -15.69 22.79
C VAL A 511 -8.85 -16.10 24.26
N ASN A 512 -7.89 -16.84 24.80
CA ASN A 512 -7.91 -17.30 26.19
C ASN A 512 -7.70 -16.15 27.21
N GLU A 513 -6.96 -15.11 26.83
CA GLU A 513 -6.72 -13.93 27.66
C GLU A 513 -8.00 -13.08 27.77
N ILE A 514 -8.67 -12.83 26.64
CA ILE A 514 -10.00 -12.21 26.60
C ILE A 514 -10.98 -13.03 27.43
N TYR A 515 -11.05 -14.35 27.24
CA TYR A 515 -11.94 -15.22 28.01
C TYR A 515 -11.73 -15.08 29.53
N PHE A 516 -10.49 -15.08 30.00
CA PHE A 516 -10.19 -14.95 31.43
C PHE A 516 -10.73 -13.63 32.01
N VAL A 517 -10.44 -12.50 31.36
CA VAL A 517 -10.87 -11.18 31.82
C VAL A 517 -12.38 -11.02 31.73
N ASN A 518 -12.99 -11.42 30.62
CA ASN A 518 -14.43 -11.31 30.41
C ASN A 518 -15.25 -12.24 31.32
N ARG A 519 -14.70 -13.40 31.71
CA ARG A 519 -15.34 -14.30 32.69
C ARG A 519 -15.42 -13.68 34.08
N GLU A 520 -14.35 -13.04 34.56
CA GLU A 520 -14.36 -12.38 35.87
C GLU A 520 -15.17 -11.06 35.85
N PHE A 521 -15.17 -10.32 34.74
CA PHE A 521 -16.09 -9.20 34.53
C PHE A 521 -17.57 -9.64 34.54
N LEU A 522 -17.92 -10.71 33.82
CA LEU A 522 -19.26 -11.31 33.85
C LEU A 522 -19.68 -11.76 35.27
N LYS A 523 -18.75 -12.34 36.02
CA LYS A 523 -18.95 -12.78 37.41
C LYS A 523 -19.23 -11.60 38.35
N ALA A 524 -18.52 -10.48 38.19
CA ALA A 524 -18.80 -9.24 38.93
C ALA A 524 -20.18 -8.66 38.59
N LEU A 525 -20.55 -8.64 37.29
CA LEU A 525 -21.90 -8.24 36.86
C LEU A 525 -22.98 -9.18 37.42
N ALA A 526 -22.75 -10.50 37.43
CA ALA A 526 -23.67 -11.49 37.98
C ALA A 526 -23.88 -11.30 39.50
N GLN A 527 -22.80 -11.03 40.24
CA GLN A 527 -22.87 -10.71 41.68
C GLN A 527 -23.68 -9.43 41.93
N ARG A 528 -23.44 -8.36 41.17
CA ARG A 528 -24.20 -7.11 41.26
C ARG A 528 -25.69 -7.32 40.98
N GLN A 529 -26.03 -8.12 39.96
CA GLN A 529 -27.41 -8.44 39.58
C GLN A 529 -28.11 -9.37 40.59
N ALA A 530 -27.36 -10.19 41.34
CA ALA A 530 -27.90 -11.07 42.37
C ALA A 530 -28.12 -10.38 43.73
N LEU A 531 -27.40 -9.28 44.02
CA LEU A 531 -27.53 -8.52 45.26
C LEU A 531 -28.81 -7.68 45.32
N SER A 532 -29.30 -7.17 44.18
CA SER A 532 -30.54 -6.40 44.13
C SER A 532 -31.23 -6.48 42.76
N SER A 533 -32.54 -6.73 42.75
CA SER A 533 -33.36 -6.81 41.52
C SER A 533 -33.31 -5.54 40.67
N ILE A 534 -33.16 -4.39 41.34
CA ILE A 534 -32.86 -3.08 40.75
C ILE A 534 -31.38 -2.84 40.98
N CYS A 535 -30.58 -2.72 39.91
CA CYS A 535 -29.16 -2.44 40.00
C CYS A 535 -28.93 -0.93 40.23
N PRO A 536 -28.22 -0.51 41.30
CA PRO A 536 -27.99 0.91 41.57
C PRO A 536 -27.04 1.55 40.54
N GLY A 537 -25.94 0.87 40.22
CA GLY A 537 -24.91 1.33 39.30
C GLY A 537 -23.96 0.20 38.87
N ILE A 538 -23.20 0.44 37.81
CA ILE A 538 -22.25 -0.52 37.21
C ILE A 538 -20.92 0.12 36.77
N ALA A 539 -20.76 1.44 36.94
CA ALA A 539 -19.57 2.16 36.49
C ALA A 539 -18.31 1.76 37.25
N ASP A 540 -18.44 1.43 38.54
CA ASP A 540 -17.38 0.94 39.40
C ASP A 540 -16.77 -0.38 38.87
N ILE A 541 -17.62 -1.30 38.42
CA ILE A 541 -17.20 -2.57 37.80
C ILE A 541 -16.44 -2.28 36.50
N PHE A 542 -16.93 -1.38 35.65
CA PHE A 542 -16.17 -1.00 34.44
C PHE A 542 -14.82 -0.34 34.79
N LEU A 543 -14.76 0.55 35.78
CA LEU A 543 -13.50 1.18 36.20
C LEU A 543 -12.49 0.16 36.77
N GLN A 544 -12.97 -0.90 37.41
CA GLN A 544 -12.14 -2.01 37.88
C GLN A 544 -11.58 -2.88 36.73
N TYR A 545 -12.42 -3.24 35.74
CA TYR A 545 -12.05 -4.23 34.73
C TYR A 545 -11.48 -3.64 33.41
N LEU A 546 -11.79 -2.39 33.05
CA LEU A 546 -11.28 -1.75 31.82
C LEU A 546 -9.74 -1.73 31.69
N PRO A 547 -8.94 -1.51 32.75
CA PRO A 547 -7.47 -1.59 32.64
C PRO A 547 -6.96 -2.95 32.17
N PHE A 548 -7.76 -4.02 32.32
CA PHE A 548 -7.41 -5.38 31.89
C PHE A 548 -7.94 -5.72 30.49
N PHE A 549 -8.56 -4.79 29.75
CA PHE A 549 -9.11 -5.03 28.42
C PHE A 549 -8.06 -4.92 27.28
N ASP A 550 -6.79 -4.67 27.60
CA ASP A 550 -5.71 -4.64 26.61
C ASP A 550 -5.51 -5.95 25.80
N PRO A 551 -5.91 -7.17 26.21
CA PRO A 551 -5.95 -8.33 25.31
C PRO A 551 -6.83 -8.15 24.07
N PHE A 552 -7.85 -7.28 24.10
CA PHE A 552 -8.59 -6.90 22.89
C PHE A 552 -7.72 -6.16 21.86
N LEU A 553 -6.72 -5.40 22.30
CA LEU A 553 -5.77 -4.70 21.42
C LEU A 553 -4.95 -5.72 20.62
N SER A 554 -4.31 -6.66 21.31
CA SER A 554 -3.49 -7.72 20.71
C SER A 554 -4.33 -8.68 19.86
N TYR A 555 -5.52 -9.04 20.34
CA TYR A 555 -6.47 -9.85 19.57
C TYR A 555 -6.85 -9.20 18.25
N ILE A 556 -7.27 -7.93 18.27
CA ILE A 556 -7.71 -7.23 17.06
C ILE A 556 -6.53 -7.02 16.09
N ALA A 557 -5.35 -6.65 16.60
CA ALA A 557 -4.13 -6.56 15.81
C ALA A 557 -3.72 -7.91 15.17
N SER A 558 -4.01 -9.06 15.80
CA SER A 558 -3.72 -10.37 15.20
C SER A 558 -4.66 -10.76 14.03
N ARG A 559 -5.84 -10.12 13.91
CA ARG A 559 -6.90 -10.56 13.00
C ARG A 559 -6.56 -10.56 11.51
N PRO A 560 -5.85 -9.57 10.93
CA PRO A 560 -5.47 -9.59 9.52
C PRO A 560 -4.68 -10.85 9.15
N TYR A 561 -3.68 -11.20 9.97
CA TYR A 561 -2.85 -12.38 9.75
C TYR A 561 -3.60 -13.69 10.03
N ALA A 562 -4.43 -13.73 11.08
CA ALA A 562 -5.29 -14.88 11.38
C ALA A 562 -6.29 -15.17 10.23
N LYS A 563 -6.90 -14.13 9.64
CA LYS A 563 -7.78 -14.25 8.48
C LYS A 563 -7.02 -14.80 7.27
N TYR A 564 -5.86 -14.24 6.95
CA TYR A 564 -5.01 -14.73 5.87
C TYR A 564 -4.65 -16.22 6.03
N LEU A 565 -4.33 -16.67 7.24
CA LEU A 565 -4.04 -18.08 7.51
C LEU A 565 -5.27 -18.98 7.28
N ILE A 566 -6.47 -18.56 7.72
CA ILE A 566 -7.73 -19.26 7.45
C ILE A 566 -7.98 -19.36 5.94
N GLU A 567 -7.90 -18.25 5.19
CA GLU A 567 -8.15 -18.22 3.75
C GLU A 567 -7.11 -19.05 2.96
N THR A 568 -5.85 -19.05 3.41
CA THR A 568 -4.79 -19.88 2.82
C THR A 568 -5.04 -21.37 3.08
N GLN A 569 -5.39 -21.78 4.30
CA GLN A 569 -5.72 -23.19 4.57
C GLN A 569 -7.02 -23.61 3.89
N ARG A 570 -8.05 -22.74 3.81
CA ARG A 570 -9.32 -23.02 3.10
C ARG A 570 -9.11 -23.23 1.59
N SER A 571 -8.09 -22.60 0.99
CA SER A 571 -7.75 -22.77 -0.44
C SER A 571 -6.75 -23.90 -0.73
N VAL A 572 -5.90 -24.28 0.22
CA VAL A 572 -4.86 -25.33 0.03
C VAL A 572 -5.26 -26.70 0.58
N ASN A 573 -6.09 -26.77 1.63
CA ASN A 573 -6.39 -27.98 2.39
C ASN A 573 -7.90 -28.34 2.32
N PRO A 574 -8.29 -29.33 1.48
CA PRO A 574 -9.69 -29.75 1.36
C PRO A 574 -10.33 -30.28 2.65
N ASN A 575 -9.54 -30.80 3.59
CA ASN A 575 -10.06 -31.28 4.88
C ASN A 575 -10.44 -30.11 5.79
N PHE A 576 -9.65 -29.03 5.77
CA PHE A 576 -9.97 -27.80 6.50
C PHE A 576 -11.16 -27.06 5.88
N ALA A 577 -11.25 -27.03 4.54
CA ALA A 577 -12.42 -26.48 3.85
C ALA A 577 -13.71 -27.21 4.26
N ARG A 578 -13.73 -28.56 4.17
CA ARG A 578 -14.87 -29.38 4.61
C ARG A 578 -15.22 -29.18 6.08
N PHE A 579 -14.23 -29.04 6.97
CA PHE A 579 -14.47 -28.78 8.39
C PHE A 579 -15.20 -27.44 8.63
N ASP A 580 -14.80 -26.38 7.93
CA ASP A 580 -15.45 -25.07 8.05
C ASP A 580 -16.84 -25.06 7.39
N ASP A 581 -17.02 -25.80 6.29
CA ASP A 581 -18.33 -26.06 5.69
C ASP A 581 -19.25 -26.82 6.66
N ASP A 582 -18.79 -27.93 7.27
CA ASP A 582 -19.53 -28.72 8.26
C ASP A 582 -19.90 -27.90 9.50
N VAL A 583 -18.98 -27.04 9.98
CA VAL A 583 -19.27 -26.05 11.04
C VAL A 583 -20.35 -25.08 10.59
N SER A 584 -20.27 -24.52 9.38
CA SER A 584 -21.24 -23.54 8.88
C SER A 584 -22.64 -24.13 8.72
N ASN A 585 -22.73 -25.40 8.35
CA ASN A 585 -23.97 -26.17 8.20
C ASN A 585 -24.51 -26.71 9.54
N SER A 586 -23.74 -26.63 10.63
CA SER A 586 -24.16 -27.07 11.97
C SER A 586 -25.20 -26.12 12.60
N SER A 587 -25.67 -26.48 13.81
CA SER A 587 -26.54 -25.61 14.62
C SER A 587 -25.95 -24.24 14.98
N LEU A 588 -24.63 -24.06 14.79
CA LEU A 588 -23.93 -22.77 14.98
C LEU A 588 -24.19 -21.78 13.81
N ARG A 589 -24.64 -22.29 12.64
CA ARG A 589 -25.05 -21.56 11.42
C ARG A 589 -24.08 -20.53 10.84
N HIS A 590 -22.84 -20.49 11.31
CA HIS A 590 -21.81 -19.59 10.82
C HIS A 590 -20.44 -20.26 10.95
N GLY A 591 -19.59 -20.11 9.93
CA GLY A 591 -18.20 -20.59 9.94
C GLY A 591 -17.31 -19.87 10.97
N ILE A 592 -16.06 -20.33 11.07
CA ILE A 592 -15.08 -19.90 12.08
C ILE A 592 -14.93 -18.36 12.20
N ASP A 593 -14.99 -17.65 11.08
CA ASP A 593 -14.80 -16.19 11.00
C ASP A 593 -15.86 -15.40 11.80
N SER A 594 -17.09 -15.91 11.93
CA SER A 594 -18.18 -15.24 12.64
C SER A 594 -17.92 -15.17 14.14
N PHE A 595 -17.49 -16.29 14.74
CA PHE A 595 -17.11 -16.37 16.15
C PHE A 595 -15.93 -15.43 16.45
N LEU A 596 -14.90 -15.46 15.61
CA LEU A 596 -13.71 -14.61 15.77
C LEU A 596 -14.04 -13.11 15.60
N SER A 597 -15.04 -12.76 14.78
CA SER A 597 -15.53 -11.39 14.62
C SER A 597 -16.30 -10.84 15.82
N GLN A 598 -16.76 -11.69 16.76
CA GLN A 598 -17.42 -11.23 17.98
C GLN A 598 -16.45 -10.49 18.90
N GLY A 599 -15.21 -10.99 19.05
CA GLY A 599 -14.17 -10.34 19.86
C GLY A 599 -13.79 -8.95 19.33
N VAL A 600 -13.74 -8.79 17.99
CA VAL A 600 -13.46 -7.49 17.35
C VAL A 600 -14.56 -6.46 17.62
N SER A 601 -15.81 -6.92 17.64
CA SER A 601 -16.98 -6.04 17.78
C SER A 601 -17.44 -5.83 19.23
N ARG A 602 -16.87 -6.50 20.24
CA ARG A 602 -17.27 -6.36 21.65
C ARG A 602 -16.85 -5.01 22.27
N PRO A 603 -15.62 -4.46 22.09
CA PRO A 603 -15.25 -3.15 22.63
C PRO A 603 -16.17 -2.01 22.17
N GLY A 604 -16.52 -1.99 20.88
CA GLY A 604 -17.48 -1.04 20.32
C GLY A 604 -18.89 -1.17 20.93
N ARG A 605 -19.34 -2.40 21.24
CA ARG A 605 -20.63 -2.62 21.93
C ARG A 605 -20.62 -2.08 23.36
N TYR A 606 -19.53 -2.20 24.13
CA TYR A 606 -19.46 -1.56 25.47
C TYR A 606 -19.64 -0.05 25.37
N SER A 607 -18.97 0.59 24.40
CA SER A 607 -19.08 2.03 24.16
C SER A 607 -20.51 2.49 23.83
N LEU A 608 -21.31 1.65 23.16
CA LEU A 608 -22.73 1.90 22.89
C LEU A 608 -23.63 1.63 24.10
N LEU A 609 -23.41 0.52 24.82
CA LEU A 609 -24.21 0.12 25.99
C LEU A 609 -24.04 1.11 27.15
N VAL A 610 -22.81 1.52 27.46
CA VAL A 610 -22.52 2.56 28.47
C VAL A 610 -23.22 3.87 28.11
N ARG A 611 -23.24 4.24 26.81
CA ARG A 611 -23.92 5.46 26.35
C ARG A 611 -25.44 5.40 26.53
N GLU A 612 -26.07 4.23 26.35
CA GLU A 612 -27.50 4.06 26.57
C GLU A 612 -27.85 4.08 28.07
N ILE A 613 -27.00 3.49 28.92
CA ILE A 613 -27.12 3.59 30.38
C ILE A 613 -26.98 5.05 30.82
N ILE A 614 -26.01 5.81 30.29
CA ILE A 614 -25.88 7.27 30.51
C ILE A 614 -27.14 8.02 30.07
N HIS A 615 -27.70 7.71 28.89
CA HIS A 615 -28.88 8.41 28.37
C HIS A 615 -30.17 8.12 29.18
N SER A 616 -30.27 6.91 29.74
CA SER A 616 -31.38 6.49 30.59
C SER A 616 -31.19 6.83 32.08
N SER A 617 -29.98 7.21 32.51
CA SER A 617 -29.67 7.63 33.89
C SER A 617 -30.44 8.88 34.32
N ASP A 618 -30.76 8.98 35.60
CA ASP A 618 -31.24 10.24 36.18
C ASP A 618 -30.14 11.13 36.77
N PRO A 619 -30.04 12.42 36.35
CA PRO A 619 -29.03 13.34 36.86
C PRO A 619 -29.09 13.60 38.37
N VAL A 620 -30.22 13.32 39.03
CA VAL A 620 -30.41 13.56 40.47
C VAL A 620 -30.16 12.29 41.29
N THR A 621 -30.78 11.16 40.94
CA THR A 621 -30.63 9.92 41.74
C THR A 621 -29.37 9.13 41.42
N ASP A 622 -28.90 9.17 40.17
CA ASP A 622 -27.81 8.33 39.69
C ASP A 622 -26.48 9.09 39.58
N LYS A 623 -26.42 10.32 40.11
CA LYS A 623 -25.37 11.33 39.87
C LYS A 623 -23.94 10.78 39.94
N ASP A 624 -23.63 9.98 40.95
CA ASP A 624 -22.27 9.50 41.21
C ASP A 624 -21.88 8.36 40.24
N ASP A 625 -22.81 7.44 39.95
CA ASP A 625 -22.62 6.43 38.89
C ASP A 625 -22.56 7.10 37.52
N LEU A 626 -23.38 8.12 37.24
CA LEU A 626 -23.34 8.91 36.01
C LEU A 626 -21.97 9.60 35.80
N GLN A 627 -21.40 10.22 36.85
CA GLN A 627 -20.06 10.80 36.78
C GLN A 627 -18.98 9.74 36.52
N MET A 628 -19.09 8.56 37.11
CA MET A 628 -18.19 7.44 36.83
C MET A 628 -18.41 6.85 35.42
N LEU A 629 -19.65 6.75 34.93
CA LEU A 629 -19.99 6.30 33.58
C LEU A 629 -19.40 7.24 32.51
N MET A 630 -19.37 8.55 32.76
CA MET A 630 -18.69 9.50 31.86
C MET A 630 -17.19 9.22 31.75
N LYS A 631 -16.52 8.87 32.86
CA LYS A 631 -15.10 8.44 32.87
C LYS A 631 -14.91 7.08 32.18
N VAL A 632 -15.80 6.13 32.39
CA VAL A 632 -15.83 4.83 31.69
C VAL A 632 -15.97 5.03 30.17
N GLN A 633 -16.85 5.94 29.74
CA GLN A 633 -17.06 6.28 28.33
C GLN A 633 -15.81 6.94 27.71
N GLU A 634 -15.04 7.72 28.47
CA GLU A 634 -13.76 8.27 28.02
C GLU A 634 -12.68 7.20 27.87
N LEU A 635 -12.51 6.34 28.87
CA LEU A 635 -11.57 5.20 28.81
C LEU A 635 -11.90 4.23 27.67
N LEU A 636 -13.18 3.96 27.41
CA LEU A 636 -13.62 3.17 26.25
C LEU A 636 -13.31 3.86 24.92
N LYS A 637 -13.40 5.19 24.84
CA LYS A 637 -12.99 5.95 23.64
C LYS A 637 -11.48 5.93 23.42
N ASP A 638 -10.67 5.95 24.47
CA ASP A 638 -9.22 5.78 24.35
C ASP A 638 -8.85 4.36 23.91
N LEU A 639 -9.44 3.33 24.55
CA LEU A 639 -9.24 1.93 24.16
C LEU A 639 -9.58 1.72 22.67
N MET A 640 -10.70 2.28 22.18
CA MET A 640 -11.02 2.26 20.74
C MET A 640 -9.95 2.95 19.88
N LYS A 641 -9.48 4.15 20.25
CA LYS A 641 -8.39 4.84 19.51
C LYS A 641 -7.09 4.04 19.49
N ARG A 642 -6.76 3.31 20.57
CA ARG A 642 -5.60 2.41 20.62
C ARG A 642 -5.82 1.20 19.71
N ILE A 643 -6.99 0.59 19.74
CA ILE A 643 -7.42 -0.50 18.85
C ILE A 643 -7.32 -0.09 17.38
N ASP A 644 -7.90 1.04 16.99
CA ASP A 644 -7.91 1.51 15.59
C ASP A 644 -6.47 1.70 15.04
N ARG A 645 -5.57 2.28 15.85
CA ARG A 645 -4.16 2.46 15.50
C ARG A 645 -3.41 1.13 15.34
N ALA A 646 -3.55 0.21 16.30
CA ALA A 646 -2.87 -1.08 16.25
C ALA A 646 -3.42 -1.99 15.14
N SER A 647 -4.74 -1.99 14.94
CA SER A 647 -5.41 -2.70 13.85
C SER A 647 -4.96 -2.19 12.49
N GLY A 648 -4.86 -0.86 12.30
CA GLY A 648 -4.36 -0.27 11.07
C GLY A 648 -2.91 -0.66 10.78
N ALA A 649 -2.02 -0.52 11.77
CA ALA A 649 -0.60 -0.88 11.61
C ALA A 649 -0.39 -2.39 11.33
N ALA A 650 -1.22 -3.26 11.92
CA ALA A 650 -1.17 -4.69 11.68
C ALA A 650 -1.77 -5.09 10.31
N GLN A 651 -2.80 -4.37 9.85
CA GLN A 651 -3.36 -4.52 8.51
C GLN A 651 -2.32 -4.12 7.45
N ASP A 652 -1.70 -2.93 7.57
CA ASP A 652 -0.62 -2.47 6.69
C ASP A 652 0.50 -3.52 6.56
N ARG A 653 0.95 -4.06 7.70
CA ARG A 653 2.00 -5.09 7.78
C ARG A 653 1.57 -6.41 7.13
N SER A 654 0.30 -6.80 7.29
CA SER A 654 -0.28 -7.98 6.64
C SER A 654 -0.34 -7.81 5.13
N ASP A 655 -0.73 -6.63 4.64
CA ASP A 655 -0.87 -6.34 3.21
C ASP A 655 0.50 -6.22 2.51
N VAL A 656 1.51 -5.66 3.19
CA VAL A 656 2.91 -5.69 2.72
C VAL A 656 3.47 -7.11 2.68
N LYS A 657 3.15 -7.97 3.67
CA LYS A 657 3.54 -9.40 3.67
C LYS A 657 2.85 -10.18 2.54
N LEU A 658 1.57 -9.93 2.30
CA LEU A 658 0.81 -10.45 1.17
C LEU A 658 1.41 -10.00 -0.17
N LEU A 659 1.79 -8.73 -0.29
CA LEU A 659 2.44 -8.19 -1.48
C LEU A 659 3.79 -8.88 -1.74
N LYS A 660 4.64 -9.07 -0.71
CA LYS A 660 5.90 -9.82 -0.82
C LYS A 660 5.70 -11.24 -1.39
N GLN A 661 4.61 -11.92 -1.02
CA GLN A 661 4.28 -13.26 -1.53
C GLN A 661 3.71 -13.28 -2.95
N LYS A 662 3.06 -12.19 -3.41
CA LYS A 662 2.49 -12.08 -4.76
C LYS A 662 3.56 -11.79 -5.82
N ILE A 663 4.59 -11.03 -5.48
CA ILE A 663 5.59 -10.50 -6.41
C ILE A 663 6.49 -11.60 -6.98
N LEU A 664 6.61 -11.64 -8.31
CA LEU A 664 7.62 -12.43 -9.02
C LEU A 664 8.44 -11.54 -9.96
N PHE A 665 9.74 -11.39 -9.67
CA PHE A 665 10.71 -10.71 -10.54
C PHE A 665 11.11 -11.65 -11.69
N LYS A 666 11.22 -11.13 -12.92
CA LYS A 666 11.63 -11.93 -14.10
C LYS A 666 13.12 -11.87 -14.41
N ASN A 667 13.75 -10.73 -14.15
CA ASN A 667 15.10 -10.40 -14.61
C ASN A 667 15.97 -9.98 -13.41
N GLU A 668 15.81 -8.72 -12.99
CA GLU A 668 16.55 -8.11 -11.89
C GLU A 668 15.69 -8.10 -10.62
N TYR A 669 16.28 -8.47 -9.48
CA TYR A 669 15.67 -8.27 -8.17
C TYR A 669 15.90 -6.82 -7.71
N VAL A 670 14.83 -6.10 -7.40
CA VAL A 670 14.91 -4.77 -6.78
C VAL A 670 14.43 -4.88 -5.34
N ASN A 671 15.27 -4.47 -4.39
CA ASN A 671 14.91 -4.46 -2.98
C ASN A 671 13.83 -3.39 -2.71
N LEU A 672 12.58 -3.84 -2.64
CA LEU A 672 11.43 -2.99 -2.35
C LEU A 672 11.36 -2.55 -0.86
N GLY A 673 12.25 -3.06 0.00
CA GLY A 673 12.27 -2.74 1.43
C GLY A 673 11.04 -3.26 2.17
N LEU A 674 10.42 -4.36 1.71
CA LEU A 674 9.19 -4.96 2.29
C LEU A 674 9.42 -5.65 3.64
N ASN A 675 10.68 -5.81 4.06
CA ASN A 675 11.06 -6.34 5.38
C ASN A 675 11.01 -5.23 6.46
N ASN A 676 11.00 -3.94 6.08
CA ASN A 676 10.96 -2.81 7.01
C ASN A 676 9.57 -2.68 7.64
N GLU A 677 9.46 -2.72 8.97
CA GLU A 677 8.17 -2.65 9.69
C GLU A 677 7.39 -1.34 9.47
N ARG A 678 8.07 -0.27 9.02
CA ARG A 678 7.42 1.01 8.69
C ARG A 678 6.76 1.03 7.31
N ARG A 679 7.09 0.08 6.43
CA ARG A 679 6.64 0.03 5.03
C ARG A 679 5.13 -0.06 4.94
N LYS A 680 4.52 0.78 4.10
CA LYS A 680 3.06 0.88 3.90
C LYS A 680 2.70 0.96 2.42
N ILE A 681 1.56 0.37 2.05
CA ILE A 681 0.90 0.58 0.77
C ILE A 681 -0.01 1.81 0.92
N LYS A 682 0.31 2.90 0.23
CA LYS A 682 -0.44 4.17 0.28
C LYS A 682 -1.60 4.18 -0.74
N HIS A 683 -1.47 3.43 -1.84
CA HIS A 683 -2.55 3.18 -2.80
C HIS A 683 -2.28 1.88 -3.56
N GLU A 684 -3.33 1.10 -3.84
CA GLU A 684 -3.34 0.15 -4.95
C GLU A 684 -4.49 0.46 -5.91
N GLY A 685 -4.43 -0.07 -7.13
CA GLY A 685 -5.51 0.03 -8.11
C GLY A 685 -5.17 -0.65 -9.43
N LEU A 686 -6.14 -0.67 -10.35
CA LEU A 686 -6.00 -1.24 -11.67
C LEU A 686 -5.83 -0.14 -12.73
N LEU A 687 -4.87 -0.35 -13.61
CA LEU A 687 -4.65 0.41 -14.83
C LEU A 687 -4.68 -0.54 -16.03
N SER A 688 -5.06 0.01 -17.17
CA SER A 688 -5.08 -0.68 -18.46
C SER A 688 -4.01 -0.12 -19.38
N ARG A 689 -3.55 -0.92 -20.33
CA ARG A 689 -2.58 -0.53 -21.37
C ARG A 689 -3.30 -0.31 -22.70
N LYS A 690 -2.74 0.52 -23.58
CA LYS A 690 -3.23 0.73 -24.96
C LYS A 690 -3.01 -0.56 -25.77
N ASP A 691 -4.05 -1.38 -25.93
CA ASP A 691 -4.00 -2.57 -26.80
C ASP A 691 -4.21 -2.15 -28.26
N VAL A 692 -3.10 -1.93 -28.97
CA VAL A 692 -3.04 -1.41 -30.36
C VAL A 692 -3.81 -2.28 -31.38
N ASN A 693 -4.02 -3.57 -31.07
CA ASN A 693 -4.56 -4.57 -32.00
C ASN A 693 -6.07 -4.85 -31.82
N LYS A 694 -6.82 -4.00 -31.11
CA LYS A 694 -8.29 -4.09 -31.00
C LYS A 694 -8.92 -2.73 -31.30
N LEU A 695 -9.86 -2.71 -32.24
CA LEU A 695 -10.65 -1.50 -32.53
C LEU A 695 -11.67 -1.19 -31.42
N ASP A 696 -12.13 -2.21 -30.68
CA ASP A 696 -12.95 -2.02 -29.49
C ASP A 696 -12.08 -1.69 -28.27
N ALA A 697 -12.26 -0.48 -27.73
CA ALA A 697 -11.56 0.05 -26.55
C ALA A 697 -12.05 -0.56 -25.22
N SER A 698 -12.03 -1.89 -25.12
CA SER A 698 -12.34 -2.61 -23.88
C SER A 698 -11.14 -2.54 -22.93
N PHE A 699 -11.12 -1.49 -22.09
CA PHE A 699 -10.08 -1.21 -21.08
C PHE A 699 -10.11 -2.21 -19.90
N ALA A 700 -9.90 -3.50 -20.18
CA ALA A 700 -9.68 -4.51 -19.15
C ALA A 700 -8.31 -4.28 -18.50
N GLY A 701 -8.29 -3.80 -17.25
CA GLY A 701 -7.06 -3.48 -16.51
C GLY A 701 -6.17 -4.69 -16.27
N ASP A 702 -5.08 -4.80 -17.04
CA ASP A 702 -4.13 -5.92 -17.00
C ASP A 702 -2.91 -5.66 -16.09
N ILE A 703 -2.76 -4.42 -15.59
CA ILE A 703 -1.66 -3.97 -14.74
C ILE A 703 -2.24 -3.45 -13.41
N GLN A 704 -1.89 -4.12 -12.32
CA GLN A 704 -2.16 -3.64 -10.97
C GLN A 704 -0.97 -2.79 -10.50
N PHE A 705 -1.23 -1.57 -10.04
CA PHE A 705 -0.20 -0.73 -9.44
C PHE A 705 -0.26 -0.79 -7.91
N TYR A 706 0.91 -0.65 -7.30
CA TYR A 706 1.12 -0.54 -5.85
C TYR A 706 2.00 0.68 -5.59
N LEU A 707 1.39 1.76 -5.08
CA LEU A 707 2.10 2.91 -4.54
C LEU A 707 2.48 2.59 -3.08
N LEU A 708 3.75 2.30 -2.87
CA LEU A 708 4.36 2.24 -1.55
C LEU A 708 4.72 3.66 -1.08
N ASP A 709 5.10 3.79 0.18
CA ASP A 709 5.67 5.03 0.73
C ASP A 709 7.03 5.43 0.10
N ASN A 710 7.76 4.50 -0.52
CA ASN A 710 9.08 4.70 -1.12
C ASN A 710 9.14 4.53 -2.65
N MET A 711 8.27 3.72 -3.25
CA MET A 711 8.28 3.40 -4.69
C MET A 711 6.89 3.16 -5.28
N LEU A 712 6.78 3.33 -6.60
CA LEU A 712 5.66 2.84 -7.41
C LEU A 712 6.03 1.52 -8.10
N LEU A 713 5.26 0.47 -7.82
CA LEU A 713 5.42 -0.88 -8.37
C LEU A 713 4.28 -1.19 -9.36
N PHE A 714 4.61 -1.82 -10.49
CA PHE A 714 3.63 -2.34 -11.46
C PHE A 714 3.71 -3.86 -11.56
N LEU A 715 2.58 -4.54 -11.32
CA LEU A 715 2.44 -6.00 -11.46
C LEU A 715 1.48 -6.33 -12.61
N LYS A 716 1.92 -7.22 -13.51
CA LYS A 716 1.10 -7.81 -14.57
C LYS A 716 0.75 -9.24 -14.24
N SER A 717 -0.55 -9.52 -14.16
CA SER A 717 -1.12 -10.85 -13.97
C SER A 717 -0.93 -11.70 -15.23
N LYS A 718 -0.19 -12.80 -15.11
CA LYS A 718 -0.02 -13.81 -16.17
C LYS A 718 -0.67 -15.13 -15.74
N ALA A 719 -1.56 -15.68 -16.56
CA ALA A 719 -2.06 -17.03 -16.34
C ALA A 719 -0.97 -18.04 -16.73
N VAL A 720 -0.60 -18.92 -15.80
CA VAL A 720 0.38 -20.00 -15.98
C VAL A 720 -0.20 -21.26 -15.32
N ASN A 721 -0.40 -22.32 -16.10
CA ASN A 721 -0.91 -23.62 -15.63
C ASN A 721 -2.22 -23.51 -14.80
N LYS A 722 -3.16 -22.66 -15.25
CA LYS A 722 -4.43 -22.27 -14.58
C LYS A 722 -4.31 -21.42 -13.31
N TRP A 723 -3.10 -21.08 -12.85
CA TRP A 723 -2.88 -20.14 -11.74
C TRP A 723 -2.52 -18.74 -12.27
N HIS A 724 -2.90 -17.69 -11.53
CA HIS A 724 -2.48 -16.33 -11.83
C HIS A 724 -1.17 -16.01 -11.07
N GLN A 725 -0.11 -15.70 -11.81
CA GLN A 725 1.17 -15.21 -11.30
C GLN A 725 1.25 -13.69 -11.49
N HIS A 726 1.53 -12.94 -10.42
CA HIS A 726 1.70 -11.48 -10.49
C HIS A 726 3.18 -11.14 -10.73
N THR A 727 3.55 -11.09 -12.00
CA THR A 727 4.92 -10.79 -12.40
C THR A 727 5.17 -9.29 -12.42
N VAL A 728 6.35 -8.84 -11.98
CA VAL A 728 6.78 -7.43 -12.14
C VAL A 728 6.74 -7.06 -13.63
N PHE A 729 6.10 -5.93 -13.94
CA PHE A 729 5.88 -5.48 -15.32
C PHE A 729 7.05 -4.63 -15.84
N GLN A 730 7.55 -3.72 -15.02
CA GLN A 730 8.73 -2.86 -15.26
C GLN A 730 9.49 -2.66 -13.93
N ARG A 731 10.73 -2.17 -13.98
CA ARG A 731 11.53 -1.84 -12.77
C ARG A 731 10.71 -0.92 -11.84
N PRO A 732 10.58 -1.23 -10.54
CA PRO A 732 9.90 -0.33 -9.59
C PRO A 732 10.54 1.06 -9.57
N ILE A 733 9.72 2.11 -9.51
CA ILE A 733 10.17 3.50 -9.63
C ILE A 733 10.27 4.15 -8.23
N PRO A 734 11.44 4.57 -7.74
CA PRO A 734 11.54 5.33 -6.50
C PRO A 734 10.84 6.69 -6.61
N LEU A 735 10.09 7.10 -5.58
CA LEU A 735 9.31 8.35 -5.64
C LEU A 735 10.13 9.62 -5.93
N PRO A 736 11.39 9.78 -5.45
CA PRO A 736 12.25 10.90 -5.83
C PRO A 736 12.71 10.92 -7.31
N LEU A 737 12.51 9.81 -8.05
CA LEU A 737 12.85 9.63 -9.47
C LEU A 737 11.61 9.37 -10.36
N LEU A 738 10.40 9.47 -9.79
CA LEU A 738 9.12 9.25 -10.45
C LEU A 738 8.54 10.55 -11.03
N PHE A 739 8.52 10.65 -12.36
CA PHE A 739 7.74 11.68 -13.05
C PHE A 739 6.39 11.14 -13.53
N ILE A 740 5.36 11.99 -13.46
CA ILE A 740 4.00 11.66 -13.92
C ILE A 740 3.45 12.81 -14.77
N CYS A 741 2.76 12.50 -15.87
CA CYS A 741 1.95 13.47 -16.62
C CYS A 741 0.56 12.89 -16.96
N PRO A 742 -0.56 13.61 -16.72
CA PRO A 742 -1.90 13.16 -17.09
C PRO A 742 -2.17 13.38 -18.59
N SER A 743 -1.46 12.63 -19.44
CA SER A 743 -1.38 12.78 -20.90
C SER A 743 -1.10 11.42 -21.57
N GLU A 744 -1.30 11.29 -22.89
CA GLU A 744 -0.73 10.16 -23.67
C GLU A 744 0.78 10.35 -23.94
N ASP A 745 1.29 11.59 -23.90
CA ASP A 745 2.67 11.96 -24.22
C ASP A 745 3.37 12.68 -23.04
N MET A 746 4.68 12.46 -22.90
CA MET A 746 5.51 13.07 -21.85
C MET A 746 6.14 14.39 -22.32
N PRO A 747 6.02 15.51 -21.57
CA PRO A 747 6.80 16.71 -21.85
C PRO A 747 8.30 16.47 -21.58
N SER A 748 9.16 17.31 -22.17
CA SER A 748 10.63 17.17 -22.03
C SER A 748 11.10 17.31 -20.58
N ILE A 749 11.33 16.17 -19.93
CA ILE A 749 11.80 16.09 -18.53
C ILE A 749 13.15 16.81 -18.38
N LYS A 750 14.07 16.65 -19.34
CA LYS A 750 15.37 17.35 -19.33
C LYS A 750 15.18 18.87 -19.33
N ARG A 751 14.24 19.41 -20.12
CA ARG A 751 13.93 20.84 -20.10
C ARG A 751 13.38 21.27 -18.73
N TYR A 752 12.43 20.52 -18.16
CA TYR A 752 11.89 20.81 -16.83
C TYR A 752 12.98 20.86 -15.75
N VAL A 753 13.90 19.89 -15.73
CA VAL A 753 15.03 19.86 -14.79
C VAL A 753 16.00 21.04 -14.99
N MET A 754 16.29 21.41 -16.24
CA MET A 754 17.15 22.57 -16.55
C MET A 754 16.48 23.93 -16.25
N GLU A 755 15.15 23.99 -16.23
CA GLU A 755 14.36 25.18 -15.83
C GLU A 755 14.11 25.24 -14.30
N ASN A 756 14.21 24.13 -13.58
CA ASN A 756 13.91 24.01 -12.15
C ASN A 756 15.10 23.36 -11.40
N PRO A 757 16.16 24.12 -11.08
CA PRO A 757 17.33 23.57 -10.39
C PRO A 757 16.97 23.02 -9.00
N ASN A 758 17.69 21.98 -8.59
CA ASN A 758 17.50 21.27 -7.32
C ASN A 758 16.10 20.68 -7.08
N CYS A 759 15.29 20.53 -8.13
CA CYS A 759 14.03 19.80 -8.05
C CYS A 759 14.25 18.32 -7.75
N SER A 760 13.21 17.68 -7.21
CA SER A 760 13.05 16.22 -7.25
C SER A 760 12.02 15.87 -8.33
N ALA A 761 11.92 14.59 -8.72
CA ALA A 761 10.91 14.19 -9.69
C ALA A 761 9.48 14.43 -9.17
N GLY A 762 8.54 14.70 -10.08
CA GLY A 762 7.21 15.16 -9.70
C GLY A 762 6.16 15.08 -10.82
N VAL A 763 4.98 15.62 -10.54
CA VAL A 763 3.86 15.63 -11.50
C VAL A 763 3.94 16.86 -12.42
N LEU A 764 4.10 16.61 -13.71
CA LEU A 764 4.21 17.60 -14.76
C LEU A 764 2.84 17.90 -15.40
N SER A 765 2.61 19.17 -15.74
CA SER A 765 1.46 19.59 -16.55
C SER A 765 1.68 19.24 -18.02
N ALA A 766 0.60 18.86 -18.72
CA ALA A 766 0.62 18.70 -20.17
C ALA A 766 0.86 20.08 -20.84
N GLN A 767 1.74 20.13 -21.84
CA GLN A 767 2.09 21.38 -22.55
C GLN A 767 0.95 21.93 -23.42
N TYR A 768 0.00 21.07 -23.80
CA TYR A 768 -1.19 21.43 -24.56
C TYR A 768 -2.44 21.04 -23.76
N GLN A 769 -3.39 21.97 -23.62
CA GLN A 769 -4.65 21.76 -22.89
C GLN A 769 -5.66 20.91 -23.68
N THR A 770 -5.21 19.75 -24.18
CA THR A 770 -6.13 18.71 -24.67
C THR A 770 -6.90 18.14 -23.48
N SER A 771 -8.22 17.97 -23.62
CA SER A 771 -9.00 17.28 -22.61
C SER A 771 -8.57 15.80 -22.58
N ASN A 772 -8.25 15.29 -21.39
CA ASN A 772 -7.79 13.91 -21.23
C ASN A 772 -8.99 12.93 -21.24
N VAL A 773 -9.69 12.87 -22.37
CA VAL A 773 -10.94 12.11 -22.58
C VAL A 773 -10.76 10.60 -22.33
N LYS A 774 -9.53 10.09 -22.41
CA LYS A 774 -9.20 8.66 -22.26
C LYS A 774 -8.70 8.29 -20.85
N ASN A 775 -8.60 9.23 -19.92
CA ASN A 775 -7.96 9.05 -18.60
C ASN A 775 -6.53 8.46 -18.70
N ALA A 776 -5.73 8.96 -19.64
CA ALA A 776 -4.35 8.55 -19.85
C ALA A 776 -3.41 9.15 -18.78
N ILE A 777 -2.44 8.38 -18.34
CA ILE A 777 -1.40 8.77 -17.39
C ILE A 777 -0.07 8.17 -17.82
N MET A 778 0.87 9.05 -18.12
CA MET A 778 2.25 8.71 -18.45
C MET A 778 3.08 8.68 -17.16
N PHE A 779 3.81 7.59 -16.95
CA PHE A 779 4.82 7.47 -15.90
C PHE A 779 6.20 7.40 -16.55
N ALA A 780 7.17 8.14 -16.02
CA ALA A 780 8.57 8.04 -16.43
C ALA A 780 9.48 7.85 -15.22
N TYR A 781 10.50 7.02 -15.39
CA TYR A 781 11.54 6.76 -14.41
C TYR A 781 12.84 7.43 -14.85
N TYR A 782 13.39 8.29 -13.99
CA TYR A 782 14.55 9.14 -14.28
C TYR A 782 15.88 8.61 -13.72
N GLY A 783 15.94 7.33 -13.32
CA GLY A 783 17.23 6.69 -13.00
C GLY A 783 18.12 6.52 -14.24
N THR A 784 19.27 5.86 -14.09
CA THR A 784 20.16 5.56 -15.24
C THR A 784 19.92 4.16 -15.79
N LYS A 785 19.78 3.17 -14.90
CA LYS A 785 19.62 1.75 -15.23
C LYS A 785 18.21 1.50 -15.77
N GLN A 786 18.09 1.17 -17.06
CA GLN A 786 16.82 0.84 -17.72
C GLN A 786 15.78 1.99 -17.68
N GLN A 787 16.15 3.18 -18.17
CA GLN A 787 15.19 4.29 -18.37
C GLN A 787 13.99 3.85 -19.21
N TYR A 788 12.79 4.16 -18.74
CA TYR A 788 11.55 3.87 -19.47
C TYR A 788 10.46 4.92 -19.21
N GLN A 789 9.54 5.00 -20.16
CA GLN A 789 8.28 5.72 -20.05
C GLN A 789 7.13 4.77 -20.39
N VAL A 790 5.97 4.91 -19.72
CA VAL A 790 4.80 4.05 -19.97
C VAL A 790 3.49 4.84 -19.86
N ALA A 791 2.72 4.84 -20.96
CA ALA A 791 1.35 5.31 -20.99
C ALA A 791 0.41 4.21 -20.47
N LEU A 792 -0.32 4.51 -19.39
CA LEU A 792 -1.37 3.67 -18.82
C LEU A 792 -2.69 4.45 -18.77
N TYR A 793 -3.80 3.73 -18.62
CA TYR A 793 -5.15 4.28 -18.76
C TYR A 793 -6.01 3.86 -17.57
N ALA A 794 -6.58 4.83 -16.87
CA ALA A 794 -7.41 4.59 -15.70
C ALA A 794 -8.89 4.36 -16.08
N PRO A 795 -9.59 3.42 -15.41
CA PRO A 795 -11.01 3.16 -15.70
C PRO A 795 -11.92 4.34 -15.34
N GLN A 796 -11.48 5.27 -14.47
CA GLN A 796 -12.24 6.43 -14.03
C GLN A 796 -11.31 7.63 -13.76
N LEU A 797 -11.73 8.83 -14.16
CA LEU A 797 -10.98 10.07 -13.95
C LEU A 797 -10.70 10.35 -12.47
N ALA A 798 -11.67 10.10 -11.59
CA ALA A 798 -11.51 10.29 -10.13
C ALA A 798 -10.41 9.39 -9.53
N GLY A 799 -10.25 8.16 -10.04
CA GLY A 799 -9.18 7.26 -9.63
C GLY A 799 -7.79 7.77 -10.08
N LEU A 800 -7.71 8.32 -11.30
CA LEU A 800 -6.50 8.95 -11.83
C LEU A 800 -6.11 10.21 -11.03
N GLN A 801 -7.09 11.05 -10.67
CA GLN A 801 -6.87 12.21 -9.79
C GLN A 801 -6.39 11.78 -8.41
N THR A 802 -7.04 10.79 -7.78
CA THR A 802 -6.65 10.24 -6.47
C THR A 802 -5.22 9.69 -6.48
N LEU A 803 -4.81 9.01 -7.57
CA LEU A 803 -3.44 8.52 -7.74
C LEU A 803 -2.43 9.67 -7.82
N ILE A 804 -2.71 10.68 -8.65
CA ILE A 804 -1.86 11.86 -8.81
C ILE A 804 -1.71 12.64 -7.48
N GLU A 805 -2.81 12.81 -6.74
CA GLU A 805 -2.81 13.50 -5.45
C GLU A 805 -2.00 12.74 -4.39
N LYS A 806 -2.14 11.40 -4.31
CA LYS A 806 -1.35 10.58 -3.38
C LYS A 806 0.13 10.53 -3.73
N VAL A 807 0.50 10.50 -5.02
CA VAL A 807 1.93 10.59 -5.41
C VAL A 807 2.51 11.95 -5.02
N LYS A 808 1.79 13.06 -5.26
CA LYS A 808 2.19 14.39 -4.78
C LYS A 808 2.33 14.43 -3.25
N GLN A 809 1.42 13.80 -2.51
CA GLN A 809 1.46 13.76 -1.05
C GLN A 809 2.73 13.07 -0.53
N GLU A 810 3.10 11.92 -1.10
CA GLU A 810 4.29 11.17 -0.68
C GLU A 810 5.60 11.80 -1.19
N GLN A 811 5.61 12.44 -2.37
CA GLN A 811 6.75 13.23 -2.84
C GLN A 811 6.98 14.47 -1.96
N ASN A 812 5.91 15.18 -1.58
CA ASN A 812 5.99 16.28 -0.62
C ASN A 812 6.46 15.82 0.77
N ARG A 813 6.04 14.63 1.23
CA ARG A 813 6.54 14.02 2.48
C ARG A 813 8.07 13.88 2.48
N TYR A 814 8.65 13.40 1.39
CA TYR A 814 10.12 13.33 1.25
C TYR A 814 10.79 14.71 1.28
N LEU A 815 10.18 15.73 0.65
CA LEU A 815 10.71 17.09 0.71
C LEU A 815 10.58 17.70 2.12
N ASP A 816 9.49 17.41 2.85
CA ASP A 816 9.26 17.84 4.23
C ASP A 816 10.25 17.20 5.21
N GLU A 817 10.47 15.89 5.10
CA GLU A 817 11.42 15.14 5.95
C GLU A 817 12.88 15.53 5.69
N THR A 818 13.19 16.06 4.51
CA THR A 818 14.56 16.44 4.12
C THR A 818 14.83 17.95 4.10
N LYS A 819 13.98 18.74 4.75
CA LYS A 819 14.08 20.22 4.86
C LYS A 819 15.39 20.77 5.41
N GLN A 820 16.13 19.99 6.19
CA GLN A 820 17.47 20.37 6.66
C GLN A 820 18.50 20.45 5.52
N ILE A 821 18.34 19.60 4.50
CA ILE A 821 19.19 19.57 3.32
C ILE A 821 18.92 20.82 2.47
N SER A 822 19.90 21.71 2.44
CA SER A 822 19.79 23.07 1.92
C SER A 822 20.82 23.37 0.83
N PHE A 823 20.46 24.27 -0.08
CA PHE A 823 21.23 24.61 -1.27
C PHE A 823 21.60 26.09 -1.25
N LYS A 824 22.85 26.40 -1.55
CA LYS A 824 23.35 27.78 -1.65
C LYS A 824 24.15 27.93 -2.95
N GLN A 825 23.61 28.73 -3.87
CA GLN A 825 24.34 29.13 -5.07
C GLN A 825 25.55 29.99 -4.68
N LEU A 826 26.72 29.68 -5.27
CA LEU A 826 27.98 30.39 -5.07
C LEU A 826 28.44 31.14 -6.32
N VAL A 827 28.04 30.69 -7.51
CA VAL A 827 28.42 31.30 -8.80
C VAL A 827 27.20 31.43 -9.71
N GLY A 828 26.99 32.63 -10.25
CA GLY A 828 25.96 32.92 -11.25
C GLY A 828 26.31 32.51 -12.69
N GLN A 829 25.50 32.95 -13.64
CA GLN A 829 25.67 32.69 -15.08
C GLN A 829 26.91 33.42 -15.66
N PHE A 830 28.10 32.85 -15.49
CA PHE A 830 29.36 33.39 -16.01
C PHE A 830 30.17 32.39 -16.84
N PHE A 831 30.40 31.19 -16.31
CA PHE A 831 31.07 30.10 -17.03
C PHE A 831 30.06 29.45 -17.98
N HIS A 832 30.39 29.35 -19.26
CA HIS A 832 29.43 28.97 -20.30
C HIS A 832 30.10 28.04 -21.31
N SER A 833 29.56 26.83 -21.43
CA SER A 833 30.13 25.75 -22.23
C SER A 833 30.26 26.11 -23.72
N TYR A 834 29.23 26.71 -24.33
CA TYR A 834 29.13 26.77 -25.80
C TYR A 834 29.65 28.07 -26.43
N THR A 835 29.49 29.21 -25.77
CA THR A 835 29.83 30.52 -26.35
C THR A 835 31.28 30.92 -26.10
N ASN A 836 31.77 30.70 -24.88
CA ASN A 836 33.12 31.06 -24.47
C ASN A 836 34.07 29.86 -24.35
N ASN A 837 33.57 28.62 -24.49
CA ASN A 837 34.33 27.38 -24.28
C ASN A 837 35.11 27.40 -22.96
N ASN A 838 34.48 27.90 -21.89
CA ASN A 838 35.11 28.11 -20.58
C ASN A 838 34.46 27.18 -19.56
N HIS A 839 35.00 25.96 -19.46
CA HIS A 839 34.49 24.85 -18.68
C HIS A 839 35.17 24.77 -17.32
N ILE A 840 34.39 24.55 -16.26
CA ILE A 840 34.89 24.36 -14.91
C ILE A 840 35.47 22.94 -14.78
N ASN A 841 36.77 22.87 -14.48
CA ASN A 841 37.49 21.63 -14.23
C ASN A 841 37.48 21.29 -12.74
N ASP A 842 37.72 22.29 -11.87
CA ASP A 842 37.84 22.08 -10.43
C ASP A 842 37.52 23.36 -9.63
N VAL A 843 37.03 23.21 -8.40
CA VAL A 843 36.59 24.32 -7.54
C VAL A 843 37.00 24.11 -6.10
N LEU A 844 37.47 25.18 -5.44
CA LEU A 844 37.88 25.17 -4.05
C LEU A 844 37.41 26.41 -3.28
N LEU A 845 37.03 26.24 -2.02
CA LEU A 845 36.84 27.32 -1.06
C LEU A 845 38.10 27.57 -0.23
N CYS A 846 38.39 28.84 0.05
CA CYS A 846 39.50 29.26 0.90
C CYS A 846 39.20 30.56 1.68
N SER A 847 40.13 30.93 2.56
CA SER A 847 40.04 32.04 3.52
C SER A 847 38.79 31.92 4.40
N GLU A 848 38.65 30.79 5.08
CA GLU A 848 37.49 30.43 5.93
C GLU A 848 36.15 30.40 5.16
N GLY A 849 36.19 30.12 3.85
CA GLY A 849 34.99 30.15 3.00
C GLY A 849 34.51 31.58 2.72
N ARG A 850 35.44 32.49 2.41
CA ARG A 850 35.17 33.84 1.88
C ARG A 850 35.54 33.98 0.41
N ILE A 851 36.56 33.25 -0.04
CA ILE A 851 37.08 33.28 -1.40
C ILE A 851 36.85 31.92 -2.06
N LEU A 852 36.26 31.95 -3.25
CA LEU A 852 36.08 30.80 -4.13
C LEU A 852 37.09 30.88 -5.27
N LEU A 853 37.82 29.78 -5.49
CA LEU A 853 38.75 29.60 -6.59
C LEU A 853 38.15 28.64 -7.61
N VAL A 854 38.04 29.07 -8.86
CA VAL A 854 37.46 28.29 -9.97
C VAL A 854 38.55 28.06 -11.01
N ALA A 855 38.96 26.81 -11.17
CA ALA A 855 39.93 26.37 -12.17
C ALA A 855 39.19 25.92 -13.44
N THR A 856 39.57 26.46 -14.59
CA THR A 856 38.97 26.15 -15.89
C THR A 856 40.04 25.74 -16.92
N ASN A 857 39.59 25.38 -18.12
CA ASN A 857 40.46 25.17 -19.27
C ASN A 857 41.12 26.48 -19.81
N LEU A 858 40.63 27.65 -19.40
CA LEU A 858 41.17 28.96 -19.80
C LEU A 858 42.00 29.67 -18.72
N GLY A 859 41.92 29.22 -17.46
CA GLY A 859 42.67 29.84 -16.38
C GLY A 859 42.25 29.50 -14.95
N LEU A 860 42.74 30.33 -14.02
CA LEU A 860 42.27 30.40 -12.65
C LEU A 860 41.46 31.68 -12.44
N TYR A 861 40.29 31.57 -11.82
CA TYR A 861 39.45 32.71 -11.45
C TYR A 861 39.28 32.79 -9.93
N VAL A 862 39.24 34.02 -9.42
CA VAL A 862 39.00 34.35 -8.02
C VAL A 862 37.64 35.05 -7.89
N ILE A 863 36.81 34.57 -6.97
CA ILE A 863 35.51 35.16 -6.65
C ILE A 863 35.45 35.38 -5.14
N ASN A 864 35.35 36.63 -4.70
CA ASN A 864 34.97 36.92 -3.32
C ASN A 864 33.44 36.97 -3.26
N TYR A 865 32.83 36.02 -2.56
CA TYR A 865 31.36 35.89 -2.49
C TYR A 865 30.80 36.28 -1.12
N SER A 866 31.59 36.93 -0.26
CA SER A 866 31.12 37.42 1.06
C SER A 866 30.01 38.48 0.96
N SER A 867 29.79 39.05 -0.23
CA SER A 867 29.00 40.28 -0.40
C SER A 867 27.95 40.24 -1.53
N SER A 868 28.09 39.40 -2.56
CA SER A 868 27.03 39.14 -3.55
C SER A 868 27.28 37.86 -4.38
N ILE A 869 26.21 37.26 -4.93
CA ILE A 869 26.27 36.01 -5.72
C ILE A 869 26.72 36.26 -7.19
N ASN A 870 26.53 37.48 -7.70
CA ASN A 870 26.77 37.84 -9.09
C ASN A 870 27.99 38.77 -9.30
N GLN A 871 28.96 38.75 -8.37
CA GLN A 871 30.20 39.52 -8.55
C GLN A 871 31.02 38.91 -9.70
N LYS A 872 31.42 39.75 -10.68
CA LYS A 872 32.20 39.30 -11.84
C LYS A 872 33.51 38.64 -11.39
N PRO A 873 33.79 37.38 -11.79
CA PRO A 873 35.03 36.69 -11.43
C PRO A 873 36.27 37.42 -11.95
N ILE A 874 37.30 37.50 -11.11
CA ILE A 874 38.59 38.10 -11.46
C ILE A 874 39.47 37.01 -12.06
N HIS A 875 39.94 37.21 -13.30
CA HIS A 875 40.80 36.25 -13.99
C HIS A 875 42.25 36.44 -13.52
N LEU A 876 42.79 35.45 -12.81
CA LEU A 876 44.07 35.52 -12.11
C LEU A 876 45.25 34.93 -12.91
N LEU A 877 45.02 33.81 -13.60
CA LEU A 877 46.01 33.16 -14.48
C LEU A 877 45.38 32.98 -15.87
N HIS A 878 45.98 33.53 -16.92
CA HIS A 878 45.38 33.58 -18.25
C HIS A 878 45.98 32.55 -19.22
N LYS A 879 45.13 31.87 -19.99
CA LYS A 879 45.50 30.93 -21.06
C LYS A 879 46.29 29.71 -20.55
N ILE A 880 46.00 29.27 -19.32
CA ILE A 880 46.57 28.08 -18.69
C ILE A 880 45.42 27.14 -18.35
N SER A 881 45.42 25.92 -18.91
CA SER A 881 44.44 24.89 -18.55
C SER A 881 44.83 24.24 -17.22
N ILE A 882 43.99 24.38 -16.20
CA ILE A 882 44.23 23.86 -14.86
C ILE A 882 43.26 22.70 -14.62
N SER A 883 43.80 21.49 -14.41
CA SER A 883 42.99 20.28 -14.26
C SER A 883 42.52 20.02 -12.83
N GLN A 884 43.30 20.45 -11.82
CA GLN A 884 42.98 20.33 -10.40
C GLN A 884 43.66 21.44 -9.60
N ILE A 885 43.03 21.88 -8.50
CA ILE A 885 43.53 22.91 -7.57
C ILE A 885 43.39 22.47 -6.11
N SER A 886 44.41 22.72 -5.28
CA SER A 886 44.28 22.65 -3.82
C SER A 886 44.95 23.85 -3.16
N VAL A 887 44.49 24.22 -1.97
CA VAL A 887 45.05 25.28 -1.14
C VAL A 887 45.31 24.71 0.24
N LEU A 888 46.53 24.97 0.72
CA LEU A 888 47.03 24.56 2.01
C LEU A 888 47.21 25.82 2.87
N GLU A 889 46.13 26.25 3.52
CA GLU A 889 46.06 27.53 4.24
C GLU A 889 47.06 27.63 5.39
N GLU A 890 47.18 26.54 6.16
CA GLU A 890 48.21 26.29 7.20
C GLU A 890 49.63 26.68 6.74
N TYR A 891 49.89 26.56 5.44
CA TYR A 891 51.20 26.62 4.81
C TYR A 891 51.34 27.73 3.76
N LYS A 892 50.28 28.53 3.54
CA LYS A 892 50.19 29.57 2.51
C LYS A 892 50.66 29.12 1.12
N ILE A 893 50.29 27.91 0.71
CA ILE A 893 50.65 27.34 -0.61
C ILE A 893 49.40 26.92 -1.39
N ILE A 894 49.34 27.31 -2.66
CA ILE A 894 48.41 26.79 -3.67
C ILE A 894 49.14 25.69 -4.47
N ILE A 895 48.43 24.62 -4.80
CA ILE A 895 48.92 23.52 -5.65
C ILE A 895 48.02 23.43 -6.89
N LEU A 896 48.64 23.43 -8.07
CA LEU A 896 47.95 23.43 -9.37
C LEU A 896 48.48 22.29 -10.25
N LEU A 897 47.56 21.50 -10.83
CA LEU A 897 47.89 20.52 -11.87
C LEU A 897 47.70 21.14 -13.25
N ILE A 898 48.80 21.38 -13.96
CA ILE A 898 48.87 22.03 -15.28
C ILE A 898 49.71 21.14 -16.20
N ASP A 899 49.20 20.77 -17.37
CA ASP A 899 49.91 19.95 -18.39
C ASP A 899 50.64 18.73 -17.81
N LYS A 900 49.93 17.98 -16.94
CA LYS A 900 50.45 16.78 -16.24
C LYS A 900 51.70 17.07 -15.37
N LYS A 901 51.89 18.30 -14.91
CA LYS A 901 52.92 18.73 -13.95
C LYS A 901 52.22 19.33 -12.73
N LEU A 902 52.70 18.98 -11.55
CA LEU A 902 52.21 19.54 -10.29
C LEU A 902 53.08 20.75 -9.94
N TYR A 903 52.49 21.94 -9.93
CA TYR A 903 53.10 23.18 -9.48
C TYR A 903 52.66 23.49 -8.06
N GLY A 904 53.57 24.03 -7.25
CA GLY A 904 53.23 24.73 -6.01
C GLY A 904 53.62 26.21 -6.13
N CYS A 905 52.79 27.10 -5.61
CA CYS A 905 53.06 28.54 -5.59
C CYS A 905 52.50 29.20 -4.30
N PRO A 906 53.06 30.34 -3.84
CA PRO A 906 52.58 31.01 -2.64
C PRO A 906 51.15 31.57 -2.77
N LEU A 907 50.44 31.61 -1.65
CA LEU A 907 49.05 32.10 -1.55
C LEU A 907 48.93 33.60 -1.85
N ASP A 908 50.00 34.37 -1.68
CA ASP A 908 50.09 35.82 -2.00
C ASP A 908 49.68 36.16 -3.44
N ILE A 909 49.62 35.17 -4.35
CA ILE A 909 49.13 35.36 -5.72
C ILE A 909 47.64 35.76 -5.76
N ILE A 910 46.85 35.45 -4.72
CA ILE A 910 45.46 35.91 -4.60
C ILE A 910 45.37 37.40 -4.25
N GLU A 911 46.39 37.98 -3.62
CA GLU A 911 46.38 39.36 -3.10
C GLU A 911 46.63 40.43 -4.18
N ASP A 912 47.45 40.10 -5.21
CA ASP A 912 47.62 40.91 -6.42
C ASP A 912 47.13 40.16 -7.66
N PRO A 913 45.81 40.22 -7.96
CA PRO A 913 45.25 39.52 -9.10
C PRO A 913 45.52 40.19 -10.45
N GLN A 914 46.05 41.43 -10.48
CA GLN A 914 46.39 42.12 -11.74
C GLN A 914 47.73 41.63 -12.31
N ASN A 915 48.68 41.27 -11.44
CA ASN A 915 49.99 40.74 -11.86
C ASN A 915 50.12 39.21 -11.77
N GLY A 916 49.01 38.48 -11.58
CA GLY A 916 48.98 37.04 -11.27
C GLY A 916 49.85 36.16 -12.17
N ASP A 917 49.77 36.31 -13.50
CA ASP A 917 50.59 35.55 -14.47
C ASP A 917 52.11 35.83 -14.34
N SER A 918 52.49 37.06 -14.02
CA SER A 918 53.89 37.46 -13.82
C SER A 918 54.41 36.90 -12.50
N LEU A 919 53.61 37.02 -11.45
CA LEU A 919 53.92 36.54 -10.11
C LEU A 919 54.00 35.00 -10.07
N PHE A 920 53.11 34.29 -10.78
CA PHE A 920 53.16 32.84 -10.94
C PHE A 920 54.41 32.38 -11.69
N LYS A 921 54.79 33.03 -12.80
CA LYS A 921 56.03 32.72 -13.53
C LYS A 921 57.29 32.96 -12.69
N LYS A 922 57.25 33.91 -11.74
CA LYS A 922 58.38 34.26 -10.86
C LYS A 922 58.46 33.42 -9.58
N LYS A 923 57.33 33.06 -8.96
CA LYS A 923 57.25 32.39 -7.65
C LYS A 923 56.88 30.89 -7.67
N SER A 924 56.37 30.34 -8.78
CA SER A 924 55.98 28.92 -8.81
C SER A 924 57.18 27.97 -8.92
N LYS A 925 57.07 26.80 -8.27
CA LYS A 925 58.06 25.71 -8.33
C LYS A 925 57.35 24.41 -8.76
N VAL A 926 57.94 23.68 -9.71
CA VAL A 926 57.44 22.35 -10.11
C VAL A 926 57.78 21.33 -9.02
N LEU A 927 56.76 20.72 -8.44
CA LEU A 927 56.86 19.66 -7.43
C LEU A 927 57.09 18.30 -8.11
N LEU A 928 56.22 17.94 -9.06
CA LEU A 928 56.21 16.63 -9.72
C LEU A 928 55.93 16.78 -11.24
N LYS A 929 56.44 15.83 -12.03
CA LYS A 929 56.19 15.70 -13.47
C LYS A 929 55.42 14.41 -13.75
N TYR A 930 54.70 14.38 -14.87
CA TYR A 930 53.90 13.25 -15.35
C TYR A 930 52.86 12.77 -14.32
N VAL A 931 52.20 13.72 -13.66
CA VAL A 931 51.11 13.46 -12.71
C VAL A 931 49.80 13.29 -13.49
N MET A 932 49.11 12.18 -13.27
CA MET A 932 47.77 11.92 -13.79
C MET A 932 46.71 12.70 -13.01
N MET A 933 46.73 12.52 -11.68
CA MET A 933 45.87 13.15 -10.69
C MET A 933 46.64 13.31 -9.39
N PHE A 934 46.23 14.24 -8.56
CA PHE A 934 46.65 14.32 -7.16
C PHE A 934 45.48 14.50 -6.21
N LYS A 935 45.69 14.20 -4.93
CA LYS A 935 44.78 14.51 -3.83
C LYS A 935 45.60 14.74 -2.56
N ASP A 936 45.33 15.82 -1.85
CA ASP A 936 45.85 16.04 -0.51
C ASP A 936 44.83 15.64 0.57
N GLY A 937 45.31 15.45 1.79
CA GLY A 937 44.49 15.08 2.93
C GLY A 937 45.29 15.02 4.23
N ILE A 938 44.58 14.77 5.32
CA ILE A 938 45.15 14.56 6.66
C ILE A 938 44.99 13.07 7.02
N CYS A 939 46.04 12.45 7.55
CA CYS A 939 46.00 11.08 8.06
C CYS A 939 47.03 10.94 9.20
N ASN A 940 46.66 10.31 10.32
CA ASN A 940 47.39 10.35 11.60
C ASN A 940 47.92 11.76 11.95
N GLY A 941 47.04 12.77 11.85
CA GLY A 941 47.33 14.18 12.15
C GLY A 941 48.26 14.91 11.16
N LYS A 942 48.79 14.23 10.14
CA LYS A 942 49.78 14.80 9.20
C LYS A 942 49.13 15.15 7.87
N ARG A 943 49.39 16.36 7.35
CA ARG A 943 49.02 16.75 5.99
C ARG A 943 49.98 16.12 4.98
N VAL A 944 49.43 15.38 4.02
CA VAL A 944 50.21 14.72 2.94
C VAL A 944 49.54 14.92 1.58
N ILE A 945 50.34 14.83 0.52
CA ILE A 945 49.88 14.86 -0.87
C ILE A 945 50.18 13.51 -1.51
N LEU A 946 49.18 12.87 -2.11
CA LEU A 946 49.37 11.72 -3.00
C LEU A 946 49.19 12.13 -4.46
N ALA A 947 50.08 11.69 -5.33
CA ALA A 947 50.02 11.88 -6.77
C ALA A 947 50.22 10.55 -7.51
N ALA A 948 49.34 10.25 -8.47
CA ALA A 948 49.50 9.13 -9.39
C ALA A 948 50.40 9.53 -10.57
N HIS A 949 51.32 8.65 -10.97
CA HIS A 949 52.06 8.81 -12.22
C HIS A 949 51.16 8.49 -13.43
N HIS A 950 51.41 9.12 -14.58
CA HIS A 950 50.53 9.02 -15.76
C HIS A 950 50.78 7.79 -16.64
N PHE A 951 52.02 7.29 -16.67
CA PHE A 951 52.44 6.19 -17.54
C PHE A 951 53.06 5.00 -16.80
N LEU A 952 53.10 5.05 -15.47
CA LEU A 952 53.68 4.03 -14.62
C LEU A 952 52.72 3.73 -13.48
N HIS A 953 52.68 2.49 -13.01
CA HIS A 953 51.94 2.11 -11.81
C HIS A 953 52.72 2.51 -10.56
N THR A 954 53.06 3.80 -10.42
CA THR A 954 53.69 4.35 -9.21
C THR A 954 52.89 5.49 -8.62
N ILE A 955 52.88 5.55 -7.28
CA ILE A 955 52.31 6.65 -6.49
C ILE A 955 53.44 7.37 -5.77
N LYS A 956 53.32 8.69 -5.72
CA LYS A 956 54.23 9.60 -5.02
C LYS A 956 53.51 10.22 -3.84
N LEU A 957 53.96 9.89 -2.63
CA LEU A 957 53.51 10.50 -1.39
C LEU A 957 54.55 11.55 -0.97
N VAL A 958 54.08 12.77 -0.73
CA VAL A 958 54.91 13.89 -0.29
C VAL A 958 54.43 14.34 1.08
N ASN A 959 55.32 14.34 2.07
CA ASN A 959 55.05 15.02 3.35
C ASN A 959 55.02 16.53 3.12
N VAL A 960 53.98 17.22 3.60
CA VAL A 960 53.85 18.66 3.42
C VAL A 960 54.75 19.43 4.39
N SER A 961 54.89 18.99 5.65
CA SER A 961 55.65 19.70 6.71
C SER A 961 57.10 20.10 6.36
N PRO A 962 57.90 19.29 5.62
CA PRO A 962 59.24 19.69 5.15
C PRO A 962 59.27 20.42 3.80
N LEU A 963 58.12 20.80 3.21
CA LEU A 963 58.09 21.61 1.98
C LEU A 963 58.08 23.12 2.26
N ILE A 964 57.56 23.54 3.43
CA ILE A 964 57.21 24.94 3.70
C ILE A 964 58.44 25.81 3.98
N SER A 965 59.36 25.32 4.83
CA SER A 965 60.54 26.07 5.26
C SER A 965 61.40 26.54 4.08
N ASP A 966 61.43 25.75 3.01
CA ASP A 966 62.40 25.88 1.92
C ASP A 966 61.79 26.46 0.64
N PHE A 967 60.54 26.94 0.68
CA PHE A 967 59.85 27.35 -0.56
C PHE A 967 60.51 28.57 -1.23
N GLY A 968 61.31 29.36 -0.51
CA GLY A 968 62.24 30.35 -1.08
C GLY A 968 63.57 29.77 -1.57
N ASP A 969 64.08 28.74 -0.89
CA ASP A 969 65.50 28.34 -0.91
C ASP A 969 65.98 27.61 -2.17
N SER A 970 67.31 27.66 -2.35
CA SER A 970 68.06 26.89 -3.36
C SER A 970 68.04 25.38 -3.09
N ASN A 971 68.04 24.98 -1.80
CA ASN A 971 68.02 23.59 -1.36
C ASN A 971 66.67 22.88 -1.58
N PHE A 972 65.61 23.60 -1.95
CA PHE A 972 64.26 23.06 -2.18
C PHE A 972 64.22 21.74 -2.96
N LYS A 973 64.99 21.62 -4.05
CA LYS A 973 65.03 20.40 -4.89
C LYS A 973 65.68 19.19 -4.20
N LYS A 974 66.53 19.41 -3.19
CA LYS A 974 67.15 18.36 -2.36
C LYS A 974 66.17 17.89 -1.29
N ASN A 975 65.50 18.83 -0.62
CA ASN A 975 64.64 18.53 0.51
C ASN A 975 63.27 17.98 0.07
N LEU A 976 62.76 18.42 -1.09
CA LEU A 976 61.66 17.75 -1.83
C LEU A 976 61.98 16.28 -2.17
N LYS A 977 63.23 15.92 -2.47
CA LYS A 977 63.64 14.51 -2.69
C LYS A 977 63.76 13.73 -1.37
N ALA A 978 64.05 14.41 -0.26
CA ALA A 978 64.06 13.80 1.06
C ALA A 978 62.63 13.45 1.51
N SER A 979 61.67 14.39 1.37
CA SER A 979 60.27 14.24 1.77
C SER A 979 59.39 13.39 0.85
N LEU A 980 59.87 13.12 -0.37
CA LEU A 980 59.22 12.26 -1.35
C LEU A 980 59.44 10.77 -1.06
N ILE A 981 58.37 10.00 -1.08
CA ILE A 981 58.37 8.53 -1.08
C ILE A 981 57.61 8.06 -2.33
N GLU A 982 58.19 7.09 -3.05
CA GLU A 982 57.60 6.50 -4.26
C GLU A 982 57.29 5.02 -4.01
N PHE A 983 56.09 4.60 -4.38
CA PHE A 983 55.58 3.24 -4.21
C PHE A 983 55.20 2.65 -5.57
N SER A 984 55.64 1.42 -5.86
CA SER A 984 55.20 0.63 -7.02
C SER A 984 53.94 -0.17 -6.71
N ILE A 985 53.06 -0.32 -7.70
CA ILE A 985 51.77 -1.02 -7.60
C ILE A 985 51.61 -1.95 -8.81
N ASP A 986 50.83 -3.02 -8.64
CA ASP A 986 50.52 -4.07 -9.64
C ASP A 986 49.51 -3.65 -10.71
N SER A 987 48.90 -2.48 -10.57
CA SER A 987 47.76 -2.04 -11.35
C SER A 987 47.59 -0.52 -11.28
N GLU A 988 46.84 0.02 -12.24
CA GLU A 988 46.60 1.45 -12.40
C GLU A 988 45.81 2.04 -11.21
N PRO A 989 46.32 3.11 -10.55
CA PRO A 989 45.61 3.77 -9.45
C PRO A 989 44.53 4.73 -9.99
N LEU A 990 43.29 4.51 -9.58
CA LEU A 990 42.08 5.20 -10.06
C LEU A 990 41.48 6.17 -9.03
N SER A 991 41.73 5.98 -7.73
CA SER A 991 41.18 6.83 -6.67
C SER A 991 42.01 6.84 -5.39
N PHE A 992 41.94 7.95 -4.63
CA PHE A 992 42.53 8.09 -3.30
C PHE A 992 41.46 8.47 -2.28
N SER A 993 41.40 7.74 -1.16
CA SER A 993 40.51 7.99 -0.01
C SER A 993 41.33 8.06 1.27
N PHE A 994 41.17 9.14 2.03
CA PHE A 994 41.84 9.32 3.32
C PHE A 994 40.91 8.84 4.44
N LEU A 995 41.43 7.97 5.31
CA LEU A 995 40.82 7.56 6.56
C LEU A 995 41.69 8.10 7.71
N GLU A 996 41.21 7.98 8.95
CA GLU A 996 41.90 8.48 10.14
C GLU A 996 43.33 7.93 10.27
N ASP A 997 43.49 6.61 10.13
CA ASP A 997 44.75 5.87 10.34
C ASP A 997 45.42 5.32 9.07
N LYS A 998 44.71 5.36 7.93
CA LYS A 998 45.11 4.74 6.66
C LYS A 998 44.74 5.58 5.46
N ILE A 999 45.49 5.40 4.38
CA ILE A 999 45.17 5.94 3.05
C ILE A 999 44.79 4.77 2.14
N CYS A 1000 43.56 4.77 1.65
CA CYS A 1000 43.06 3.77 0.72
C CYS A 1000 43.25 4.22 -0.73
N ILE A 1001 43.76 3.31 -1.54
CA ILE A 1001 44.12 3.50 -2.94
C ILE A 1001 43.28 2.51 -3.75
N GLY A 1002 42.27 3.02 -4.46
CA GLY A 1002 41.49 2.20 -5.40
C GLY A 1002 42.30 2.00 -6.68
N CYS A 1003 42.60 0.75 -7.02
CA CYS A 1003 43.32 0.37 -8.23
C CYS A 1003 42.40 -0.45 -9.15
N LYS A 1004 42.75 -0.57 -10.43
CA LYS A 1004 41.94 -1.24 -11.47
C LYS A 1004 41.58 -2.72 -11.17
N LYS A 1005 42.28 -3.37 -10.25
CA LYS A 1005 42.06 -4.79 -9.86
C LYS A 1005 41.73 -5.00 -8.38
N ASN A 1006 42.28 -4.19 -7.48
CA ASN A 1006 42.17 -4.34 -6.03
C ASN A 1006 42.12 -2.97 -5.33
N ILE A 1007 41.75 -2.97 -4.04
CA ILE A 1007 41.88 -1.80 -3.17
C ILE A 1007 43.04 -2.06 -2.22
N LYS A 1008 43.99 -1.13 -2.17
CA LYS A 1008 45.15 -1.18 -1.30
C LYS A 1008 45.03 -0.17 -0.18
N SER A 1009 45.59 -0.52 0.97
CA SER A 1009 45.71 0.34 2.14
C SER A 1009 47.17 0.62 2.42
N LEU A 1010 47.48 1.88 2.71
CA LEU A 1010 48.76 2.35 3.19
C LEU A 1010 48.56 2.83 4.63
N ASN A 1011 49.17 2.13 5.59
CA ASN A 1011 49.20 2.58 6.98
C ASN A 1011 50.15 3.77 7.10
N MET A 1012 49.74 4.85 7.76
CA MET A 1012 50.59 6.03 7.99
C MET A 1012 51.39 5.87 9.30
N PRO A 1013 52.74 5.76 9.27
CA PRO A 1013 53.55 5.57 10.46
C PRO A 1013 53.69 6.85 11.31
N ASP A 1014 53.89 6.67 12.61
CA ASP A 1014 54.09 7.77 13.57
C ASP A 1014 55.40 8.53 13.35
N VAL A 1015 56.43 7.86 12.82
CA VAL A 1015 57.67 8.48 12.31
C VAL A 1015 57.68 8.38 10.78
N PHE A 1016 58.01 9.48 10.09
CA PHE A 1016 57.98 9.54 8.61
C PHE A 1016 59.26 8.94 7.98
N GLU A 1017 59.55 7.67 8.29
CA GLU A 1017 60.71 6.94 7.76
C GLU A 1017 60.35 6.14 6.51
N LYS A 1018 61.23 6.16 5.49
CA LYS A 1018 60.94 5.54 4.18
C LYS A 1018 60.67 4.02 4.27
N ASN A 1019 61.25 3.33 5.26
CA ASN A 1019 61.09 1.88 5.46
C ASN A 1019 59.89 1.51 6.35
N ALA A 1020 59.25 2.49 7.01
CA ALA A 1020 58.12 2.23 7.91
C ALA A 1020 56.78 2.06 7.18
N PHE A 1021 56.67 2.56 5.95
CA PHE A 1021 55.47 2.49 5.13
C PHE A 1021 55.23 1.07 4.59
N LYS A 1022 54.05 0.52 4.88
CA LYS A 1022 53.64 -0.83 4.43
C LYS A 1022 52.32 -0.75 3.69
N ILE A 1023 52.35 -1.06 2.39
CA ILE A 1023 51.15 -1.25 1.57
C ILE A 1023 50.63 -2.68 1.80
N ARG A 1024 49.32 -2.81 1.96
CA ARG A 1024 48.61 -4.09 2.07
C ARG A 1024 47.38 -4.10 1.16
N GLU A 1025 47.05 -5.25 0.59
CA GLU A 1025 45.73 -5.43 -0.03
C GLU A 1025 44.66 -5.35 1.07
N LEU A 1026 43.66 -4.47 0.87
CA LEU A 1026 42.53 -4.29 1.78
C LEU A 1026 41.30 -5.05 1.28
N PHE A 1027 41.06 -5.04 -0.02
CA PHE A 1027 39.93 -5.73 -0.62
C PHE A 1027 40.24 -6.14 -2.07
N ASN A 1028 39.74 -7.31 -2.47
CA ASN A 1028 39.93 -7.87 -3.80
C ASN A 1028 38.63 -8.55 -4.26
N PRO A 1029 37.96 -8.05 -5.32
CA PRO A 1029 36.62 -8.52 -5.72
C PRO A 1029 36.62 -9.94 -6.26
N TYR A 1030 37.75 -10.38 -6.85
CA TYR A 1030 37.86 -11.72 -7.44
C TYR A 1030 37.83 -12.83 -6.38
N ASN A 1031 38.09 -12.49 -5.11
CA ASN A 1031 38.03 -13.40 -3.97
C ASN A 1031 36.60 -13.52 -3.36
N ASP A 1032 35.66 -12.64 -3.73
CA ASP A 1032 34.25 -12.71 -3.28
C ASP A 1032 33.39 -13.42 -4.34
N LYS A 1033 32.58 -14.39 -3.90
CA LYS A 1033 31.76 -15.25 -4.79
C LYS A 1033 30.63 -14.53 -5.52
N VAL A 1034 30.19 -13.37 -5.02
CA VAL A 1034 29.12 -12.55 -5.62
C VAL A 1034 29.74 -11.55 -6.60
N LEU A 1035 30.82 -10.88 -6.19
CA LEU A 1035 31.44 -9.79 -6.95
C LEU A 1035 32.28 -10.27 -8.12
N SER A 1036 32.91 -11.45 -8.03
CA SER A 1036 33.68 -12.05 -9.14
C SER A 1036 32.82 -12.40 -10.36
N GLY A 1037 31.53 -12.68 -10.15
CA GLY A 1037 30.56 -12.86 -11.24
C GLY A 1037 30.15 -11.56 -11.95
N LEU A 1038 30.20 -10.44 -11.24
CA LEU A 1038 29.79 -9.10 -11.70
C LEU A 1038 30.94 -8.35 -12.40
N TYR A 1039 32.12 -8.29 -11.78
CA TYR A 1039 33.25 -7.46 -12.24
C TYR A 1039 34.33 -8.27 -12.96
N LYS A 1040 34.03 -8.76 -14.17
CA LYS A 1040 34.93 -9.63 -14.94
C LYS A 1040 36.19 -8.94 -15.48
N GLU A 1041 36.11 -7.68 -15.90
CA GLU A 1041 37.19 -7.02 -16.68
C GLU A 1041 37.95 -5.92 -15.93
N ALA A 1042 37.26 -5.09 -15.14
CA ALA A 1042 37.87 -3.99 -14.41
C ALA A 1042 37.07 -3.63 -13.15
N PHE A 1043 37.79 -3.19 -12.11
CA PHE A 1043 37.24 -2.79 -10.82
C PHE A 1043 37.50 -1.30 -10.59
N LYS A 1044 36.43 -0.47 -10.62
CA LYS A 1044 36.51 0.98 -10.45
C LYS A 1044 36.02 1.36 -9.05
N ALA A 1045 36.85 1.10 -8.03
CA ALA A 1045 36.59 1.60 -6.67
C ALA A 1045 36.74 3.13 -6.65
N ILE A 1046 35.68 3.87 -6.32
CA ILE A 1046 35.69 5.35 -6.38
C ILE A 1046 36.04 5.96 -5.02
N SER A 1047 35.41 5.48 -3.94
CA SER A 1047 35.63 5.98 -2.58
C SER A 1047 35.59 4.85 -1.55
N VAL A 1048 36.30 5.03 -0.45
CA VAL A 1048 36.22 4.22 0.78
C VAL A 1048 35.98 5.16 1.95
N PHE A 1049 34.99 4.87 2.79
CA PHE A 1049 34.65 5.65 3.98
C PHE A 1049 34.71 4.81 5.25
N SER A 1050 35.10 5.43 6.37
CA SER A 1050 35.00 4.80 7.70
C SER A 1050 33.59 5.02 8.26
N VAL A 1051 32.89 3.93 8.59
CA VAL A 1051 31.51 3.97 9.10
C VAL A 1051 31.42 3.11 10.36
N LYS A 1052 31.50 3.79 11.52
CA LYS A 1052 31.59 3.18 12.86
C LYS A 1052 32.80 2.24 12.99
N ASN A 1053 32.62 0.94 12.79
CA ASN A 1053 33.69 -0.07 12.87
C ASN A 1053 34.01 -0.78 11.55
N LEU A 1054 33.28 -0.45 10.47
CA LEU A 1054 33.37 -1.06 9.16
C LEU A 1054 33.82 -0.02 8.12
N TYR A 1055 34.38 -0.49 7.01
CA TYR A 1055 34.65 0.33 5.83
C TYR A 1055 33.48 0.18 4.84
N PHE A 1056 32.91 1.29 4.38
CA PHE A 1056 31.94 1.29 3.28
C PHE A 1056 32.68 1.61 1.98
N ILE A 1057 32.52 0.75 0.96
CA ILE A 1057 33.24 0.85 -0.31
C ILE A 1057 32.24 1.14 -1.43
N CYS A 1058 32.56 2.16 -2.25
CA CYS A 1058 31.67 2.68 -3.28
C CYS A 1058 32.16 2.37 -4.70
N PHE A 1059 31.28 1.81 -5.52
CA PHE A 1059 31.43 1.53 -6.95
C PHE A 1059 30.37 2.28 -7.76
N PRO A 1060 30.51 2.41 -9.08
CA PRO A 1060 29.55 3.17 -9.89
C PRO A 1060 28.11 2.66 -9.78
N GLU A 1061 27.91 1.35 -9.63
CA GLU A 1061 26.58 0.74 -9.61
C GLU A 1061 26.08 0.26 -8.23
N LEU A 1062 26.98 0.07 -7.28
CA LEU A 1062 26.66 -0.48 -5.96
C LEU A 1062 27.67 -0.07 -4.87
N GLY A 1063 27.33 -0.29 -3.61
CA GLY A 1063 28.23 -0.14 -2.46
C GLY A 1063 27.92 -1.15 -1.36
N PHE A 1064 28.94 -1.52 -0.59
CA PHE A 1064 28.81 -2.52 0.47
C PHE A 1064 29.79 -2.29 1.62
N PHE A 1065 29.50 -2.93 2.75
CA PHE A 1065 30.32 -2.91 3.95
C PHE A 1065 31.37 -4.02 3.92
N VAL A 1066 32.57 -3.70 4.41
CA VAL A 1066 33.73 -4.58 4.55
C VAL A 1066 34.30 -4.42 5.96
N ASN A 1067 34.67 -5.51 6.60
CA ASN A 1067 35.28 -5.48 7.93
C ASN A 1067 36.77 -5.07 7.88
N ARG A 1068 37.37 -4.88 9.06
CA ARG A 1068 38.79 -4.44 9.17
C ARG A 1068 39.80 -5.47 8.63
N GLN A 1069 39.35 -6.68 8.33
CA GLN A 1069 40.12 -7.81 7.77
C GLN A 1069 39.89 -7.98 6.25
N GLY A 1070 39.15 -7.09 5.59
CA GLY A 1070 38.97 -7.13 4.14
C GLY A 1070 37.91 -8.10 3.62
N LYS A 1071 37.04 -8.64 4.49
CA LYS A 1071 35.91 -9.49 4.08
C LYS A 1071 34.61 -8.69 4.06
N ARG A 1072 33.75 -8.94 3.07
CA ARG A 1072 32.42 -8.33 2.96
C ARG A 1072 31.55 -8.75 4.15
N GLU A 1073 30.78 -7.80 4.69
CA GLU A 1073 29.86 -8.01 5.80
C GLU A 1073 28.54 -8.61 5.29
N GLU A 1074 28.37 -9.94 5.38
CA GLU A 1074 27.22 -10.63 4.79
C GLU A 1074 25.90 -10.33 5.49
N ALA A 1075 25.94 -9.88 6.76
CA ALA A 1075 24.77 -9.47 7.51
C ALA A 1075 24.18 -8.11 7.05
N LYS A 1076 24.84 -7.41 6.11
CA LYS A 1076 24.36 -6.16 5.52
C LYS A 1076 24.08 -6.32 4.02
N GLU A 1077 22.92 -5.85 3.59
CA GLU A 1077 22.52 -5.87 2.18
C GLU A 1077 23.43 -4.96 1.33
N ILE A 1078 23.58 -5.30 0.05
CA ILE A 1078 24.32 -4.48 -0.92
C ILE A 1078 23.44 -3.30 -1.32
N VAL A 1079 23.98 -2.08 -1.21
CA VAL A 1079 23.27 -0.85 -1.63
C VAL A 1079 23.44 -0.70 -3.13
N HIS A 1080 22.38 -0.91 -3.90
CA HIS A 1080 22.39 -0.68 -5.35
C HIS A 1080 21.99 0.77 -5.66
N TRP A 1081 22.84 1.50 -6.38
CA TRP A 1081 22.58 2.87 -6.83
C TRP A 1081 21.55 2.88 -7.98
N GLU A 1082 20.76 3.96 -8.09
CA GLU A 1082 19.86 4.17 -9.23
C GLU A 1082 20.60 4.87 -10.39
N GLY A 1083 21.70 5.53 -10.06
CA GLY A 1083 22.67 6.09 -11.00
C GLY A 1083 23.82 5.15 -11.40
N GLU A 1084 24.66 5.64 -12.31
CA GLU A 1084 26.07 5.23 -12.42
C GLU A 1084 26.91 6.34 -11.77
N ALA A 1085 27.25 6.15 -10.51
CA ALA A 1085 27.89 7.17 -9.69
C ALA A 1085 29.34 7.39 -10.12
N GLN A 1086 29.67 8.64 -10.44
CA GLN A 1086 31.03 9.02 -10.81
C GLN A 1086 31.86 9.41 -9.59
N GLN A 1087 31.21 9.95 -8.55
CA GLN A 1087 31.84 10.50 -7.35
C GLN A 1087 30.96 10.27 -6.12
N PHE A 1088 31.58 10.19 -4.93
CA PHE A 1088 30.88 9.99 -3.67
C PHE A 1088 31.37 10.93 -2.57
N ALA A 1089 30.47 11.27 -1.65
CA ALA A 1089 30.72 11.97 -0.41
C ALA A 1089 29.97 11.33 0.77
N TYR A 1090 30.41 11.63 1.98
CA TYR A 1090 29.89 11.03 3.22
C TYR A 1090 29.74 12.12 4.28
N SER A 1091 28.54 12.22 4.86
CA SER A 1091 28.15 13.20 5.89
C SER A 1091 27.15 12.51 6.81
N TYR A 1092 27.65 11.82 7.84
CA TYR A 1092 26.84 10.93 8.69
C TYR A 1092 25.55 11.61 9.20
N PRO A 1093 24.37 10.97 9.07
CA PRO A 1093 24.12 9.57 8.69
C PRO A 1093 24.04 9.30 7.18
N TYR A 1094 24.32 10.29 6.33
CA TYR A 1094 24.11 10.21 4.89
C TYR A 1094 25.36 9.81 4.09
N ILE A 1095 25.11 9.11 2.98
CA ILE A 1095 26.03 8.96 1.87
C ILE A 1095 25.41 9.59 0.62
N VAL A 1096 26.26 10.25 -0.18
CA VAL A 1096 25.87 11.01 -1.36
C VAL A 1096 26.60 10.44 -2.56
N ALA A 1097 25.85 10.07 -3.60
CA ALA A 1097 26.38 9.57 -4.86
C ALA A 1097 25.99 10.51 -6.00
N VAL A 1098 26.97 10.95 -6.79
CA VAL A 1098 26.81 11.99 -7.80
C VAL A 1098 26.90 11.38 -9.19
N ASN A 1099 25.85 11.61 -9.99
CA ASN A 1099 25.66 11.14 -11.35
C ASN A 1099 25.39 12.35 -12.26
N GLU A 1100 25.68 12.26 -13.55
CA GLU A 1100 25.54 13.39 -14.48
C GLU A 1100 24.11 13.99 -14.56
N ASN A 1101 23.07 13.21 -14.22
CA ASN A 1101 21.67 13.64 -14.26
C ASN A 1101 21.07 13.94 -12.87
N PHE A 1102 21.69 13.48 -11.78
CA PHE A 1102 21.19 13.69 -10.41
C PHE A 1102 22.19 13.31 -9.32
N ILE A 1103 22.03 13.95 -8.17
CA ILE A 1103 22.65 13.54 -6.90
C ILE A 1103 21.63 12.69 -6.13
N GLU A 1104 21.97 11.44 -5.82
CA GLU A 1104 21.19 10.62 -4.90
C GLU A 1104 21.79 10.67 -3.48
N ILE A 1105 20.92 10.91 -2.49
CA ILE A 1105 21.27 11.02 -1.07
C ILE A 1105 20.57 9.89 -0.33
N ARG A 1106 21.35 9.04 0.35
CA ARG A 1106 20.88 7.84 1.04
C ARG A 1106 21.31 7.81 2.49
N GLU A 1107 20.54 7.12 3.33
CA GLU A 1107 20.97 6.78 4.69
C GLU A 1107 21.98 5.62 4.64
N VAL A 1108 23.14 5.80 5.29
CA VAL A 1108 24.28 4.87 5.17
C VAL A 1108 24.04 3.52 5.86
N GLU A 1109 23.15 3.48 6.86
CA GLU A 1109 22.97 2.29 7.70
C GLU A 1109 22.12 1.20 7.03
N ASN A 1110 21.12 1.61 6.25
CA ASN A 1110 20.10 0.77 5.60
C ASN A 1110 20.09 0.86 4.06
N GLY A 1111 20.75 1.86 3.46
CA GLY A 1111 20.76 2.09 2.01
C GLY A 1111 19.47 2.64 1.42
N GLU A 1112 18.51 3.09 2.24
CA GLU A 1112 17.25 3.69 1.76
C GLU A 1112 17.52 5.05 1.09
N LEU A 1113 16.83 5.31 -0.03
CA LEU A 1113 16.90 6.58 -0.76
C LEU A 1113 16.11 7.66 -0.01
N VAL A 1114 16.82 8.68 0.47
CA VAL A 1114 16.27 9.77 1.30
C VAL A 1114 15.90 10.99 0.46
N ARG A 1115 16.76 11.39 -0.49
CA ARG A 1115 16.47 12.49 -1.43
C ARG A 1115 17.13 12.22 -2.77
N CYS A 1116 16.56 12.79 -3.83
CA CYS A 1116 17.21 12.90 -5.12
C CYS A 1116 17.14 14.35 -5.60
N VAL A 1117 18.27 14.90 -6.04
CA VAL A 1117 18.42 16.29 -6.50
C VAL A 1117 18.76 16.23 -7.99
N LEU A 1118 17.82 16.64 -8.83
CA LEU A 1118 17.94 16.51 -10.28
C LEU A 1118 18.74 17.68 -10.87
N GLY A 1119 19.48 17.38 -11.94
CA GLY A 1119 20.26 18.37 -12.67
C GLY A 1119 20.66 17.86 -14.06
N ASN A 1120 21.61 18.54 -14.68
CA ASN A 1120 22.14 18.18 -15.99
C ASN A 1120 23.65 18.45 -16.02
N LYS A 1121 24.44 17.47 -16.51
CA LYS A 1121 25.91 17.41 -16.40
C LYS A 1121 26.43 17.71 -14.98
N VAL A 1122 25.78 17.15 -13.96
CA VAL A 1122 26.14 17.39 -12.56
C VAL A 1122 27.53 16.81 -12.25
N ARG A 1123 28.40 17.59 -11.59
CA ARG A 1123 29.75 17.19 -11.17
C ARG A 1123 30.04 17.68 -9.77
N MET A 1124 30.70 16.88 -8.95
CA MET A 1124 31.17 17.27 -7.62
C MET A 1124 32.64 17.71 -7.66
N PHE A 1125 32.99 18.75 -6.93
CA PHE A 1125 34.39 19.16 -6.77
C PHE A 1125 34.91 18.78 -5.39
N ARG A 1126 34.23 19.16 -4.31
CA ARG A 1126 34.70 18.94 -2.95
C ARG A 1126 33.56 18.47 -2.05
N ALA A 1127 33.94 17.69 -1.04
CA ALA A 1127 33.08 17.33 0.08
C ALA A 1127 33.89 17.52 1.36
N HIS A 1128 33.35 18.30 2.29
CA HIS A 1128 34.00 18.63 3.55
C HIS A 1128 32.95 18.60 4.67
N ALA A 1129 32.98 17.52 5.47
CA ALA A 1129 31.98 17.22 6.50
C ALA A 1129 30.53 17.40 5.98
N GLN A 1130 29.87 18.50 6.34
CA GLN A 1130 28.48 18.79 6.00
C GLN A 1130 28.29 19.58 4.69
N ASN A 1131 29.35 20.07 4.04
CA ASN A 1131 29.26 20.91 2.82
C ASN A 1131 29.84 20.18 1.60
N ILE A 1132 29.04 20.07 0.54
CA ILE A 1132 29.44 19.49 -0.76
C ILE A 1132 29.34 20.57 -1.84
N LEU A 1133 30.45 20.82 -2.53
CA LEU A 1133 30.52 21.73 -3.68
C LEU A 1133 30.34 20.95 -4.98
N TYR A 1134 29.39 21.38 -5.80
CA TYR A 1134 29.09 20.78 -7.09
C TYR A 1134 28.72 21.85 -8.13
N SER A 1135 28.67 21.47 -9.40
CA SER A 1135 28.08 22.26 -10.47
C SER A 1135 27.05 21.50 -11.27
N TYR A 1136 26.18 22.23 -11.98
CA TYR A 1136 25.28 21.73 -13.01
C TYR A 1136 25.20 22.72 -14.19
N GLU A 1137 24.72 22.26 -15.34
CA GLU A 1137 24.48 23.06 -16.54
C GLU A 1137 23.00 23.51 -16.62
N ASP A 1138 22.76 24.83 -16.67
CA ASP A 1138 21.42 25.44 -16.72
C ASP A 1138 20.75 25.36 -18.11
N SER A 1139 19.52 25.88 -18.21
CA SER A 1139 18.73 25.92 -19.46
C SER A 1139 19.36 26.71 -20.62
N HIS A 1140 20.37 27.55 -20.37
CA HIS A 1140 21.09 28.34 -21.38
C HIS A 1140 22.49 27.77 -21.68
N GLY A 1141 22.98 26.82 -20.87
CA GLY A 1141 24.31 26.23 -21.01
C GLY A 1141 25.40 26.90 -20.15
N PHE A 1142 25.02 27.62 -19.10
CA PHE A 1142 25.94 28.09 -18.07
C PHE A 1142 26.22 27.00 -17.03
N GLU A 1143 27.47 26.92 -16.58
CA GLU A 1143 27.91 26.04 -15.48
C GLU A 1143 27.76 26.81 -14.16
N ILE A 1144 26.70 26.49 -13.43
CA ILE A 1144 26.35 27.06 -12.11
C ILE A 1144 27.04 26.25 -11.03
N VAL A 1145 27.64 26.92 -10.02
CA VAL A 1145 28.28 26.26 -8.87
C VAL A 1145 27.48 26.50 -7.60
N GLU A 1146 27.22 25.44 -6.86
CA GLU A 1146 26.44 25.44 -5.62
C GLU A 1146 27.08 24.64 -4.49
N SER A 1147 26.56 24.89 -3.29
CA SER A 1147 26.90 24.24 -2.03
C SER A 1147 25.66 23.54 -1.48
N LEU A 1148 25.72 22.20 -1.42
CA LEU A 1148 24.76 21.30 -0.77
C LEU A 1148 25.19 21.13 0.69
N ASN A 1149 24.31 21.48 1.64
CA ASN A 1149 24.58 21.46 3.07
C ASN A 1149 23.59 20.54 3.82
N PHE A 1150 24.05 19.88 4.88
CA PHE A 1150 23.33 18.86 5.67
C PHE A 1150 22.99 19.30 7.10
#